data_AF-B1N526-F1
#
_entry.id   AF-B1N526-F1
#
_cell.length_a   1.000
_cell.length_b   1.000
_cell.length_c   1.000
_cell.angle_alpha   90.00
_cell.angle_beta   90.00
_cell.angle_gamma   90.00
#
_symmetry.space_group_name_H-M   'P 1'
#
loop_
_entity.id
_entity.type
_entity.pdbx_description
1 polymer ?
#
loop_
_entity_poly.entity_id
_entity_poly.type
_entity_poly.pdbx_seq_one_letter_code
_entity_poly.pdbx_strand_id
1 'polypeptide(L)'
;MIHFAEEFKLNIILRYYNGEKIVTNNIKHGERTIKIFLIRWKNNFHYVPDEKVPLTTYFIKHYEEILNYCNENGKDIEKFFNVTKKEGEIYKHSLNNYIPVYKCLSLLRDAGAIKEIVGNDMIKKKYYDSFLFSPENISLTYEESKLIVEDKKSETTNTLLFADFECFTSSDYHKPYCIIVMNEVGAWKKFYGMNCADKFINYLQTIESPLCYFHNLGYDGRFLAKYGIINIVKKGKMIYKMTIKLNGKKIVFKDTLALIPTSISNFKTFFKLDGNYEKEIFPYNYYNEETMNIGVIENCWNKETPSWSLEKIAQFKENLIKNRCMINETEFNAEKYCEYYCLRNVLVLREGFLKYKKMMKENLNLECTQFSTLSSLSYYYFKNNCFVKDFLFEYTGNVREYIKKSVYSGRNMLGENKKHMVNKEIVDFDACSLYPSAVARLFLPSGAPRVMNKPLQWYLEHLMEEQQYETTQERFISYFIVTIEITKVNKKRKMPIIIKKVNGINQYVNEPTIMTVDSIYLEDLLKYQEIEFNVKEGIYWDGGKASLFKEKIKEIYDIRKQKKAEHDPSEVIFKLIMNSCYGKTIQKPIMEENKLFRTKRKMLSYWKRNLEDILSGEQIYDSDIWILNVKKQLDEFFVPNIIGVLILSMSKRIMNELIYLCEDNNIYVYYQDTDSIHIEKDKLAQLRDSYYRKYNRELVGNNIGQFHSDFPSVNGKESWSIKSIFLGKKSYLDVLTNEDGDIDYLIRMKGIPKDVIIGVANEKFEGDVVALYEYLYAGYPLTFDLSKYGPHFVIERDFRVRTLDEFKRTIKF
;
A
#
# COMPACT_ATOMS: atom_id res chain seq x y z
N MET A 1 17.13 33.32 19.22
CA MET A 1 18.59 33.57 19.15
C MET A 1 19.21 33.69 20.53
N ILE A 2 18.83 34.66 21.38
CA ILE A 2 19.34 34.75 22.78
C ILE A 2 19.06 33.47 23.56
N HIS A 3 17.80 33.05 23.61
CA HIS A 3 17.39 31.81 24.27
C HIS A 3 18.15 30.56 23.76
N PHE A 4 18.40 30.50 22.45
CA PHE A 4 19.14 29.40 21.83
C PHE A 4 20.64 29.43 22.19
N ALA A 5 21.25 30.61 22.22
CA ALA A 5 22.63 30.76 22.65
C ALA A 5 22.81 30.33 24.11
N GLU A 6 21.85 30.68 24.97
CA GLU A 6 21.80 30.29 26.38
C GLU A 6 21.64 28.78 26.57
N GLU A 7 20.61 28.19 25.95
CA GLU A 7 20.29 26.76 26.04
C GLU A 7 21.48 25.89 25.62
N PHE A 8 22.16 26.24 24.53
CA PHE A 8 23.25 25.45 23.97
C PHE A 8 24.66 25.94 24.36
N LYS A 9 24.75 26.94 25.26
CA LYS A 9 26.03 27.55 25.70
C LYS A 9 26.92 27.97 24.52
N LEU A 10 26.38 28.80 23.64
CA LEU A 10 27.03 29.26 22.40
C LEU A 10 27.44 30.73 22.47
N ASN A 11 28.44 31.09 21.67
CA ASN A 11 28.80 32.47 21.33
C ASN A 11 28.36 32.75 19.88
N ILE A 12 27.25 33.45 19.68
CA ILE A 12 26.72 33.72 18.34
C ILE A 12 27.10 35.12 17.90
N ILE A 13 27.91 35.21 16.84
CA ILE A 13 28.26 36.46 16.16
C ILE A 13 27.30 36.62 14.98
N LEU A 14 26.34 37.53 15.10
CA LEU A 14 25.37 37.87 14.07
C LEU A 14 25.78 39.15 13.35
N ARG A 15 26.00 39.08 12.04
CA ARG A 15 26.21 40.26 11.19
C ARG A 15 25.00 40.52 10.30
N TYR A 16 24.72 41.78 9.96
CA TYR A 16 23.65 42.13 9.03
C TYR A 16 23.86 43.52 8.43
N TYR A 17 23.26 43.78 7.27
CA TYR A 17 23.29 45.10 6.63
C TYR A 17 22.07 45.93 7.09
N ASN A 18 22.30 47.11 7.64
CA ASN A 18 21.22 47.97 8.17
C ASN A 18 20.71 49.03 7.19
N GLY A 19 21.21 49.06 5.95
CA GLY A 19 20.92 50.10 4.95
C GLY A 19 22.09 51.05 4.70
N GLU A 20 23.04 51.15 5.63
CA GLU A 20 24.24 51.98 5.49
C GLU A 20 25.53 51.16 5.60
N LYS A 21 25.62 50.30 6.62
CA LYS A 21 26.81 49.52 6.95
C LYS A 21 26.47 48.12 7.46
N ILE A 22 27.50 47.27 7.53
CA ILE A 22 27.40 45.96 8.20
C ILE A 22 27.53 46.18 9.71
N VAL A 23 26.49 45.79 10.45
CA VAL A 23 26.43 45.80 11.90
C VAL A 23 26.75 44.40 12.41
N THR A 24 27.49 44.30 13.52
CA THR A 24 27.80 43.03 14.19
C THR A 24 27.21 43.06 15.60
N ASN A 25 26.47 42.01 15.95
CA ASN A 25 25.92 41.80 17.27
C ASN A 25 26.48 40.49 17.83
N ASN A 26 26.92 40.48 19.08
CA ASN A 26 27.53 39.32 19.71
C ASN A 26 26.69 38.85 20.90
N ILE A 27 26.25 37.60 20.85
CA ILE A 27 25.38 36.98 21.86
C ILE A 27 26.19 35.86 22.52
N LYS A 28 26.76 36.13 23.70
CA LYS A 28 27.74 35.23 24.36
C LYS A 28 27.14 34.53 25.58
N HIS A 29 26.94 33.23 25.48
CA HIS A 29 26.52 32.35 26.58
C HIS A 29 27.38 31.06 26.70
N GLY A 30 28.46 30.95 25.92
CA GLY A 30 29.51 29.94 26.09
C GLY A 30 30.69 30.18 25.16
N GLU A 31 31.57 29.20 24.99
CA GLU A 31 32.85 29.38 24.25
C GLU A 31 32.75 29.00 22.77
N ARG A 32 31.85 28.09 22.42
CA ARG A 32 31.70 27.61 21.04
C ARG A 32 31.11 28.72 20.17
N THR A 33 31.91 29.23 19.23
CA THR A 33 31.52 30.36 18.40
C THR A 33 30.82 29.93 17.10
N ILE A 34 29.70 30.56 16.79
CA ILE A 34 28.98 30.43 15.51
C ILE A 34 28.88 31.82 14.88
N LYS A 35 29.32 31.95 13.63
CA LYS A 35 29.24 33.21 12.86
C LYS A 35 28.17 33.10 11.79
N ILE A 36 27.18 33.98 11.83
CA ILE A 36 26.07 34.01 10.89
C ILE A 36 25.80 35.42 10.39
N PHE A 37 25.27 35.51 9.18
CA PHE A 37 24.86 36.75 8.54
C PHE A 37 23.35 36.73 8.31
N LEU A 38 22.64 37.80 8.66
CA LEU A 38 21.23 37.98 8.34
C LEU A 38 21.11 38.71 7.01
N ILE A 39 20.55 38.02 6.02
CA ILE A 39 20.19 38.61 4.73
C ILE A 39 18.70 38.89 4.68
N ARG A 40 18.32 39.97 4.01
CA ARG A 40 16.93 40.26 3.67
C ARG A 40 16.68 39.86 2.22
N TRP A 41 15.64 39.07 2.01
CA TRP A 41 15.14 38.70 0.69
C TRP A 41 13.68 39.13 0.57
N LYS A 42 13.42 40.19 -0.20
CA LYS A 42 12.11 40.86 -0.25
C LYS A 42 11.59 41.20 1.17
N ASN A 43 10.56 40.50 1.64
CA ASN A 43 9.91 40.71 2.93
C ASN A 43 10.37 39.73 4.02
N ASN A 44 11.28 38.80 3.69
CA ASN A 44 11.73 37.74 4.60
C ASN A 44 13.18 37.93 5.03
N PHE A 45 13.51 37.43 6.22
CA PHE A 45 14.86 37.42 6.78
C PHE A 45 15.41 35.99 6.81
N HIS A 46 16.65 35.81 6.38
CA HIS A 46 17.31 34.50 6.38
C HIS A 46 18.68 34.58 7.04
N TYR A 47 19.01 33.59 7.87
CA TYR A 47 20.35 33.42 8.42
C TYR A 47 21.19 32.55 7.49
N VAL A 48 22.41 32.99 7.19
CA VAL A 48 23.40 32.22 6.42
C VAL A 48 24.72 32.15 7.17
N PRO A 49 25.57 31.12 6.93
CA PRO A 49 26.93 31.10 7.48
C PRO A 49 27.71 32.35 7.06
N ASP A 50 28.41 32.97 7.99
CA ASP A 50 29.24 34.14 7.73
C ASP A 50 30.66 33.74 7.31
N GLU A 51 30.73 33.01 6.20
CA GLU A 51 31.96 32.42 5.68
C GLU A 51 32.22 32.90 4.24
N LYS A 52 33.43 32.70 3.74
CA LYS A 52 33.79 32.96 2.33
C LYS A 52 33.51 31.72 1.50
N VAL A 53 32.91 31.91 0.32
CA VAL A 53 32.81 30.88 -0.72
C VAL A 53 33.93 31.06 -1.74
N PRO A 54 34.42 29.99 -2.38
CA PRO A 54 35.53 30.04 -3.33
C PRO A 54 35.13 30.65 -4.69
N LEU A 55 34.36 31.75 -4.68
CA LEU A 55 33.87 32.48 -5.84
C LEU A 55 34.27 33.95 -5.73
N THR A 56 34.39 34.63 -6.86
CA THR A 56 34.66 36.06 -6.94
C THR A 56 33.46 36.83 -7.49
N THR A 57 33.44 38.15 -7.27
CA THR A 57 32.44 39.02 -7.91
C THR A 57 32.56 39.03 -9.43
N TYR A 58 33.78 38.93 -9.97
CA TYR A 58 34.00 38.96 -11.42
C TYR A 58 33.45 37.70 -12.08
N PHE A 59 33.73 36.51 -11.53
CA PHE A 59 33.21 35.26 -12.08
C PHE A 59 31.69 35.26 -12.20
N ILE A 60 30.97 35.70 -11.15
CA ILE A 60 29.50 35.72 -11.17
C ILE A 60 28.96 36.71 -12.20
N LYS A 61 29.55 37.91 -12.30
CA LYS A 61 29.09 38.95 -13.24
C LYS A 61 29.42 38.64 -14.71
N HIS A 62 30.48 37.87 -14.96
CA HIS A 62 30.98 37.54 -16.30
C HIS A 62 30.84 36.04 -16.60
N TYR A 63 29.88 35.37 -15.96
CA TYR A 63 29.73 33.91 -16.06
C TYR A 63 29.57 33.43 -17.50
N GLU A 64 28.67 34.06 -18.28
CA GLU A 64 28.41 33.69 -19.69
C GLU A 64 29.65 33.86 -20.58
N GLU A 65 30.40 34.95 -20.40
CA GLU A 65 31.66 35.19 -21.13
C GLU A 65 32.70 34.10 -20.84
N ILE A 66 32.88 33.77 -19.56
CA ILE A 66 33.83 32.76 -19.13
C ILE A 66 33.38 31.37 -19.58
N LEU A 67 32.08 31.07 -19.52
CA LEU A 67 31.50 29.81 -19.97
C LEU A 67 31.74 29.59 -21.47
N ASN A 68 31.48 30.61 -22.29
CA ASN A 68 31.75 30.55 -23.73
C ASN A 68 33.24 30.34 -24.01
N TYR A 69 34.12 31.10 -23.35
CA TYR A 69 35.56 30.90 -23.45
C TYR A 69 35.99 29.47 -23.06
N CYS A 70 35.41 28.91 -21.99
CA CYS A 70 35.71 27.54 -21.56
C CYS A 70 35.25 26.51 -22.58
N ASN A 71 34.07 26.69 -23.16
CA ASN A 71 33.52 25.80 -24.19
C ASN A 71 34.37 25.84 -25.48
N GLU A 72 34.74 27.03 -25.95
CA GLU A 72 35.57 27.22 -27.16
C GLU A 72 36.98 26.65 -27.00
N ASN A 73 37.52 26.66 -25.78
CA ASN A 73 38.91 26.27 -25.49
C ASN A 73 39.02 24.90 -24.78
N GLY A 74 37.92 24.16 -24.60
CA GLY A 74 37.91 22.86 -23.92
C GLY A 74 38.39 22.92 -22.46
N LYS A 75 38.08 24.00 -21.73
CA LYS A 75 38.53 24.22 -20.35
C LYS A 75 37.43 23.91 -19.34
N ASP A 76 37.84 23.49 -18.14
CA ASP A 76 36.97 23.27 -16.99
C ASP A 76 36.62 24.61 -16.31
N ILE A 77 35.31 24.90 -16.21
CA ILE A 77 34.76 26.12 -15.63
C ILE A 77 35.11 26.28 -14.14
N GLU A 78 35.29 25.18 -13.39
CA GLU A 78 35.61 25.24 -11.96
C GLU A 78 36.95 25.93 -11.70
N LYS A 79 37.88 25.85 -12.66
CA LYS A 79 39.18 26.53 -12.59
C LYS A 79 39.07 28.06 -12.66
N PHE A 80 37.92 28.59 -13.06
CA PHE A 80 37.68 30.02 -13.24
C PHE A 80 36.87 30.65 -12.09
N PHE A 81 36.46 29.89 -11.09
CA PHE A 81 35.70 30.39 -9.93
C PHE A 81 36.43 31.52 -9.16
N ASN A 82 37.77 31.50 -9.19
CA ASN A 82 38.64 32.46 -8.52
C ASN A 82 39.14 33.61 -9.43
N VAL A 83 38.58 33.79 -10.63
CA VAL A 83 38.95 34.87 -11.56
C VAL A 83 38.54 36.22 -11.01
N THR A 84 39.42 37.21 -11.00
CA THR A 84 39.11 38.54 -10.47
C THR A 84 39.00 39.64 -11.52
N LYS A 85 39.61 39.41 -12.69
CA LYS A 85 39.59 40.32 -13.84
C LYS A 85 40.11 39.61 -15.09
N LYS A 86 39.82 40.19 -16.25
CA LYS A 86 40.43 39.84 -17.53
C LYS A 86 41.37 40.97 -17.97
N GLU A 87 42.58 40.62 -18.40
CA GLU A 87 43.57 41.53 -18.97
C GLU A 87 43.96 41.01 -20.35
N GLY A 88 43.46 41.67 -21.41
CA GLY A 88 43.55 41.13 -22.78
C GLY A 88 42.81 39.80 -22.90
N GLU A 89 43.47 38.78 -23.44
CA GLU A 89 42.93 37.40 -23.57
C GLU A 89 43.19 36.52 -22.34
N ILE A 90 43.73 37.07 -21.25
CA ILE A 90 44.17 36.31 -20.08
C ILE A 90 43.30 36.64 -18.86
N TYR A 91 42.70 35.61 -18.27
CA TYR A 91 42.02 35.72 -16.99
C TYR A 91 43.02 35.67 -15.83
N LYS A 92 42.90 36.61 -14.89
CA LYS A 92 43.71 36.67 -13.66
C LYS A 92 42.95 36.05 -12.50
N HIS A 93 43.62 35.19 -11.73
CA HIS A 93 43.04 34.43 -10.62
C HIS A 93 43.58 34.90 -9.27
N SER A 94 42.77 34.80 -8.21
CA SER A 94 43.21 35.10 -6.85
C SER A 94 42.46 34.27 -5.80
N LEU A 95 43.20 33.60 -4.92
CA LEU A 95 42.66 32.86 -3.78
C LEU A 95 42.25 33.76 -2.60
N ASN A 96 42.68 35.03 -2.61
CA ASN A 96 42.43 35.96 -1.50
C ASN A 96 41.12 36.74 -1.66
N ASN A 97 40.59 36.81 -2.90
CA ASN A 97 39.44 37.63 -3.28
C ASN A 97 38.10 36.88 -3.26
N TYR A 98 38.05 35.76 -2.54
CA TYR A 98 36.81 35.05 -2.26
C TYR A 98 35.82 35.93 -1.51
N ILE A 99 34.57 35.89 -1.97
CA ILE A 99 33.49 36.71 -1.44
C ILE A 99 32.73 35.98 -0.32
N PRO A 100 32.18 36.74 0.66
CA PRO A 100 31.32 36.15 1.68
C PRO A 100 30.00 35.62 1.09
N VAL A 101 29.41 34.60 1.73
CA VAL A 101 28.16 33.95 1.31
C VAL A 101 27.05 34.98 1.01
N TYR A 102 26.84 35.97 1.88
CA TYR A 102 25.79 36.98 1.69
C TYR A 102 25.96 37.78 0.38
N LYS A 103 27.21 38.10 0.01
CA LYS A 103 27.52 38.86 -1.22
C LYS A 103 27.35 37.97 -2.44
N CYS A 104 27.74 36.70 -2.34
CA CYS A 104 27.50 35.70 -3.39
C CYS A 104 26.00 35.57 -3.69
N LEU A 105 25.18 35.36 -2.67
CA LEU A 105 23.72 35.23 -2.82
C LEU A 105 23.09 36.49 -3.42
N SER A 106 23.53 37.69 -3.01
CA SER A 106 23.06 38.94 -3.63
C SER A 106 23.39 38.99 -5.12
N LEU A 107 24.64 38.70 -5.50
CA LEU A 107 25.06 38.76 -6.90
C LEU A 107 24.34 37.72 -7.76
N LEU A 108 24.17 36.49 -7.26
CA LEU A 108 23.43 35.44 -7.97
C LEU A 108 21.95 35.80 -8.15
N ARG A 109 21.33 36.43 -7.15
CA ARG A 109 19.96 36.94 -7.25
C ARG A 109 19.86 38.04 -8.31
N ASP A 110 20.76 39.01 -8.26
CA ASP A 110 20.76 40.16 -9.18
C ASP A 110 21.03 39.71 -10.63
N ALA A 111 21.77 38.61 -10.82
CA ALA A 111 21.96 37.95 -12.11
C ALA A 111 20.79 37.04 -12.54
N GLY A 112 19.74 36.89 -11.72
CA GLY A 112 18.61 35.99 -12.00
C GLY A 112 18.92 34.49 -11.87
N ALA A 113 20.11 34.13 -11.37
CA ALA A 113 20.58 32.74 -11.27
C ALA A 113 19.89 31.95 -10.13
N ILE A 114 19.30 32.64 -9.16
CA ILE A 114 18.54 32.03 -8.07
C ILE A 114 17.19 32.74 -7.91
N LYS A 115 16.13 31.96 -7.67
CA LYS A 115 14.77 32.45 -7.44
C LYS A 115 14.25 32.04 -6.07
N GLU A 116 13.34 32.85 -5.54
CA GLU A 116 12.61 32.50 -4.32
C GLU A 116 11.77 31.25 -4.53
N ILE A 117 11.74 30.38 -3.52
CA ILE A 117 10.87 29.20 -3.48
C ILE A 117 9.58 29.65 -2.81
N VAL A 118 8.44 29.54 -3.49
CA VAL A 118 7.13 29.82 -2.90
C VAL A 118 6.54 28.57 -2.24
N GLY A 119 5.52 28.71 -1.39
CA GLY A 119 4.89 27.58 -0.67
C GLY A 119 4.50 26.41 -1.60
N ASN A 120 4.04 26.71 -2.81
CA ASN A 120 3.67 25.70 -3.81
C ASN A 120 4.88 24.88 -4.34
N ASP A 121 6.08 25.44 -4.35
CA ASP A 121 7.31 24.71 -4.72
C ASP A 121 7.75 23.75 -3.61
N MET A 122 7.29 23.97 -2.36
CA MET A 122 7.72 23.19 -1.21
C MET A 122 7.17 21.76 -1.24
N ILE A 123 5.97 21.54 -1.77
CA ILE A 123 5.41 20.19 -1.90
C ILE A 123 6.30 19.32 -2.79
N LYS A 124 6.89 19.90 -3.85
CA LYS A 124 7.83 19.17 -4.73
C LYS A 124 9.22 18.96 -4.13
N LYS A 125 9.66 19.88 -3.25
CA LYS A 125 11.04 19.91 -2.73
C LYS A 125 11.23 19.33 -1.33
N LYS A 126 10.17 19.32 -0.51
CA LYS A 126 10.11 18.79 0.87
C LYS A 126 8.83 18.00 1.09
N TYR A 127 8.61 16.95 0.30
CA TYR A 127 7.36 16.22 0.28
C TYR A 127 6.98 15.60 1.63
N TYR A 128 7.95 15.08 2.39
CA TYR A 128 7.68 14.55 3.74
C TYR A 128 6.98 15.57 4.64
N ASP A 129 7.45 16.82 4.61
CA ASP A 129 6.91 17.92 5.40
C ASP A 129 5.75 18.64 4.69
N SER A 130 5.21 18.06 3.61
CA SER A 130 4.15 18.70 2.79
C SER A 130 2.90 19.05 3.60
N PHE A 131 2.62 18.31 4.67
CA PHE A 131 1.48 18.56 5.58
C PHE A 131 1.59 19.88 6.34
N LEU A 132 2.79 20.49 6.42
CA LEU A 132 2.98 21.83 7.00
C LEU A 132 2.56 22.94 6.02
N PHE A 133 2.30 22.60 4.76
CA PHE A 133 1.91 23.55 3.73
C PHE A 133 0.47 23.27 3.29
N SER A 134 -0.41 24.25 3.47
CA SER A 134 -1.73 24.21 2.86
C SER A 134 -1.59 24.59 1.38
N PRO A 135 -2.05 23.77 0.42
CA PRO A 135 -2.21 24.23 -0.95
C PRO A 135 -3.36 25.25 -0.95
N GLU A 136 -3.01 26.53 -0.83
CA GLU A 136 -3.93 27.66 -1.00
C GLU A 136 -3.68 28.29 -2.37
N ASN A 137 -4.76 28.67 -3.07
CA ASN A 137 -4.72 29.25 -4.41
C ASN A 137 -3.96 28.35 -5.41
N ILE A 138 -4.66 27.32 -5.91
CA ILE A 138 -4.11 26.37 -6.89
C ILE A 138 -3.60 27.14 -8.13
N SER A 139 -2.31 27.47 -8.14
CA SER A 139 -1.60 27.88 -9.34
C SER A 139 -1.26 26.61 -10.10
N LEU A 140 -2.24 26.10 -10.86
CA LEU A 140 -2.02 24.97 -11.75
C LEU A 140 -1.01 25.39 -12.83
N THR A 141 0.22 24.93 -12.70
CA THR A 141 1.14 24.93 -13.84
C THR A 141 0.87 23.66 -14.64
N TYR A 142 0.64 23.77 -15.95
CA TYR A 142 0.52 22.64 -16.89
C TYR A 142 1.62 21.57 -16.69
N GLU A 143 2.79 21.99 -16.21
CA GLU A 143 3.97 21.19 -15.83
C GLU A 143 3.71 20.09 -14.77
N GLU A 144 2.59 20.11 -14.05
CA GLU A 144 2.23 19.07 -13.06
C GLU A 144 1.44 17.90 -13.63
N SER A 145 1.21 17.91 -14.95
CA SER A 145 0.54 16.86 -15.69
C SER A 145 1.40 16.41 -16.86
N LYS A 146 1.37 15.12 -17.18
CA LYS A 146 2.00 14.59 -18.39
C LYS A 146 1.29 13.34 -18.87
N LEU A 147 1.47 13.02 -20.15
CA LEU A 147 0.97 11.78 -20.74
C LEU A 147 1.60 10.56 -20.06
N ILE A 148 0.79 9.54 -19.86
CA ILE A 148 1.24 8.22 -19.45
C ILE A 148 1.98 7.60 -20.64
N VAL A 149 3.23 7.20 -20.40
CA VAL A 149 4.11 6.61 -21.42
C VAL A 149 4.30 5.11 -21.18
N GLU A 150 4.52 4.37 -22.25
CA GLU A 150 4.78 2.92 -22.18
C GLU A 150 6.02 2.61 -21.34
N ASP A 151 5.93 1.56 -20.52
CA ASP A 151 7.08 1.08 -19.75
C ASP A 151 8.02 0.26 -20.64
N LYS A 152 9.33 0.58 -20.61
CA LYS A 152 10.34 -0.20 -21.35
C LYS A 152 10.45 -1.62 -20.79
N LYS A 153 10.37 -2.63 -21.68
CA LYS A 153 10.62 -4.03 -21.32
C LYS A 153 12.09 -4.20 -20.92
N SER A 154 12.34 -4.85 -19.78
CA SER A 154 13.68 -5.29 -19.39
C SER A 154 13.86 -6.76 -19.72
N GLU A 155 14.75 -7.07 -20.67
CA GLU A 155 15.17 -8.44 -20.95
C GLU A 155 16.23 -8.84 -19.94
N THR A 156 15.82 -9.52 -18.87
CA THR A 156 16.74 -10.15 -17.92
C THR A 156 16.37 -11.61 -17.76
N THR A 157 17.27 -12.49 -18.17
CA THR A 157 17.22 -13.92 -17.87
C THR A 157 17.74 -14.12 -16.45
N ASN A 158 16.96 -14.81 -15.61
CA ASN A 158 17.32 -15.12 -14.24
C ASN A 158 17.18 -16.61 -14.00
N THR A 159 18.07 -17.19 -13.20
CA THR A 159 17.88 -18.56 -12.70
C THR A 159 16.86 -18.52 -11.57
N LEU A 160 15.69 -19.14 -11.79
CA LEU A 160 14.61 -19.16 -10.82
C LEU A 160 14.87 -20.21 -9.73
N LEU A 161 14.71 -19.78 -8.48
CA LEU A 161 14.87 -20.60 -7.29
C LEU A 161 13.69 -20.36 -6.35
N PHE A 162 13.31 -21.37 -5.61
CA PHE A 162 12.27 -21.35 -4.58
C PHE A 162 12.85 -21.87 -3.29
N ALA A 163 12.63 -21.19 -2.18
CA ALA A 163 13.22 -21.58 -0.91
C ALA A 163 12.30 -21.28 0.26
N ASP A 164 12.56 -21.97 1.36
CA ASP A 164 11.84 -21.84 2.63
C ASP A 164 12.81 -22.15 3.79
N PHE A 165 12.70 -21.44 4.91
CA PHE A 165 13.46 -21.72 6.12
C PHE A 165 12.59 -22.41 7.17
N GLU A 166 13.20 -23.33 7.92
CA GLU A 166 12.70 -23.71 9.24
C GLU A 166 13.58 -23.08 10.32
N CYS A 167 12.92 -22.56 11.35
CA CYS A 167 13.55 -21.80 12.43
C CYS A 167 13.11 -22.30 13.79
N PHE A 168 14.00 -22.24 14.78
CA PHE A 168 13.60 -22.38 16.18
C PHE A 168 12.75 -21.18 16.58
N THR A 169 11.54 -21.43 17.08
CA THR A 169 10.58 -20.40 17.50
C THR A 169 10.50 -20.23 19.02
N SER A 170 11.09 -21.16 19.77
CA SER A 170 11.00 -21.25 21.24
C SER A 170 12.06 -20.44 21.99
N SER A 171 13.07 -19.89 21.30
CA SER A 171 14.06 -18.97 21.87
C SER A 171 13.60 -17.51 21.83
N ASP A 172 14.26 -16.63 22.60
CA ASP A 172 13.98 -15.18 22.63
C ASP A 172 13.86 -14.55 21.23
N TYR A 173 14.66 -15.05 20.28
CA TYR A 173 14.60 -14.70 18.87
C TYR A 173 14.69 -15.94 18.01
N HIS A 174 14.06 -15.90 16.84
CA HIS A 174 14.05 -17.01 15.91
C HIS A 174 15.42 -17.22 15.28
N LYS A 175 15.85 -18.48 15.19
CA LYS A 175 17.13 -18.85 14.58
C LYS A 175 16.90 -19.87 13.46
N PRO A 176 17.35 -19.62 12.22
CA PRO A 176 17.23 -20.57 11.12
C PRO A 176 18.18 -21.76 11.32
N TYR A 177 17.69 -22.97 11.11
CA TYR A 177 18.50 -24.20 11.20
C TYR A 177 18.35 -25.13 10.01
N CYS A 178 17.33 -24.94 9.16
CA CYS A 178 17.17 -25.67 7.91
C CYS A 178 16.72 -24.70 6.82
N ILE A 179 17.27 -24.86 5.61
CA ILE A 179 16.73 -24.27 4.40
C ILE A 179 16.80 -25.27 3.26
N ILE A 180 15.70 -25.35 2.52
CA ILE A 180 15.65 -26.05 1.24
C ILE A 180 15.53 -25.03 0.13
N VAL A 181 16.27 -25.25 -0.95
CA VAL A 181 16.16 -24.50 -2.19
C VAL A 181 15.96 -25.45 -3.35
N MET A 182 15.04 -25.11 -4.24
CA MET A 182 14.73 -25.87 -5.45
C MET A 182 14.76 -24.96 -6.68
N ASN A 183 15.33 -25.43 -7.78
CA ASN A 183 15.35 -24.69 -9.04
C ASN A 183 14.13 -24.98 -9.93
N GLU A 184 14.01 -24.28 -11.05
CA GLU A 184 12.88 -24.44 -11.99
C GLU A 184 12.67 -25.88 -12.49
N VAL A 185 13.74 -26.68 -12.66
CA VAL A 185 13.63 -28.08 -13.13
C VAL A 185 13.39 -29.10 -12.01
N GLY A 186 13.33 -28.65 -10.75
CA GLY A 186 13.04 -29.51 -9.59
C GLY A 186 14.28 -30.08 -8.88
N ALA A 187 15.50 -29.72 -9.31
CA ALA A 187 16.70 -30.05 -8.57
C ALA A 187 16.79 -29.20 -7.29
N TRP A 188 17.01 -29.85 -6.16
CA TRP A 188 16.99 -29.19 -4.86
C TRP A 188 18.25 -29.49 -4.03
N LYS A 189 18.49 -28.65 -3.03
CA LYS A 189 19.53 -28.82 -2.01
C LYS A 189 18.98 -28.46 -0.64
N LYS A 190 19.42 -29.20 0.37
CA LYS A 190 19.24 -28.89 1.79
C LYS A 190 20.52 -28.28 2.35
N PHE A 191 20.38 -27.27 3.19
CA PHE A 191 21.42 -26.81 4.10
C PHE A 191 20.90 -26.91 5.52
N TYR A 192 21.57 -27.71 6.36
CA TYR A 192 21.15 -27.99 7.73
C TYR A 192 22.19 -27.51 8.76
N GLY A 193 21.72 -27.15 9.95
CA GLY A 193 22.49 -26.61 11.06
C GLY A 193 22.43 -25.10 11.21
N MET A 194 23.01 -24.57 12.29
CA MET A 194 23.00 -23.13 12.63
C MET A 194 23.67 -22.23 11.57
N ASN A 195 24.52 -22.81 10.72
CA ASN A 195 25.17 -22.14 9.58
C ASN A 195 24.46 -22.39 8.24
N CYS A 196 23.19 -22.84 8.26
CA CYS A 196 22.41 -23.13 7.06
C CYS A 196 22.31 -21.91 6.13
N ALA A 197 22.08 -20.72 6.69
CA ALA A 197 21.99 -19.47 5.93
C ALA A 197 23.33 -19.09 5.27
N ASP A 198 24.47 -19.31 5.95
CA ASP A 198 25.81 -19.07 5.39
C ASP A 198 26.05 -19.96 4.17
N LYS A 199 25.80 -21.28 4.33
CA LYS A 199 25.96 -22.28 3.27
C LYS A 199 25.05 -21.98 2.08
N PHE A 200 23.81 -21.57 2.35
CA PHE A 200 22.84 -21.21 1.33
C PHE A 200 23.29 -19.99 0.51
N ILE A 201 23.71 -18.90 1.16
CA ILE A 201 24.21 -17.71 0.46
C ILE A 201 25.45 -18.04 -0.39
N ASN A 202 26.39 -18.84 0.13
CA ASN A 202 27.56 -19.28 -0.62
C ASN A 202 27.16 -20.11 -1.85
N TYR A 203 26.15 -20.98 -1.74
CA TYR A 203 25.61 -21.70 -2.89
C TYR A 203 24.96 -20.77 -3.92
N LEU A 204 24.18 -19.76 -3.50
CA LEU A 204 23.61 -18.79 -4.44
C LEU A 204 24.69 -18.02 -5.20
N GLN A 205 25.87 -17.80 -4.59
CA GLN A 205 27.01 -17.20 -5.28
C GLN A 205 27.60 -18.08 -6.39
N THR A 206 27.26 -19.36 -6.49
CA THR A 206 27.68 -20.20 -7.61
C THR A 206 26.71 -20.15 -8.80
N ILE A 207 25.50 -19.61 -8.62
CA ILE A 207 24.43 -19.61 -9.62
C ILE A 207 24.44 -18.32 -10.43
N GLU A 208 24.37 -18.38 -11.76
CA GLU A 208 24.29 -17.18 -12.58
C GLU A 208 22.93 -16.46 -12.40
N SER A 209 22.98 -15.15 -12.14
CA SER A 209 21.80 -14.27 -11.96
C SER A 209 20.66 -14.90 -11.13
N PRO A 210 20.89 -15.22 -9.84
CA PRO A 210 19.93 -15.93 -9.02
C PRO A 210 18.76 -15.02 -8.61
N LEU A 211 17.55 -15.47 -8.94
CA LEU A 211 16.28 -14.88 -8.49
C LEU A 211 15.54 -15.91 -7.62
N CYS A 212 15.62 -15.71 -6.31
CA CYS A 212 15.07 -16.63 -5.33
C CYS A 212 13.75 -16.11 -4.74
N TYR A 213 12.74 -16.96 -4.76
CA TYR A 213 11.40 -16.69 -4.26
C TYR A 213 11.19 -17.34 -2.90
N PHE A 214 10.68 -16.55 -1.96
CA PHE A 214 10.12 -17.01 -0.70
C PHE A 214 8.62 -16.72 -0.68
N HIS A 215 7.85 -17.46 0.09
CA HIS A 215 6.46 -17.13 0.35
C HIS A 215 6.35 -16.45 1.71
N ASN A 216 6.14 -15.13 1.72
CA ASN A 216 6.38 -14.24 2.85
C ASN A 216 7.87 -13.93 3.10
N LEU A 217 8.55 -13.39 2.07
CA LEU A 217 9.94 -12.89 2.17
C LEU A 217 10.17 -11.92 3.35
N GLY A 218 9.10 -11.29 3.87
CA GLY A 218 9.18 -10.52 5.10
C GLY A 218 9.77 -11.33 6.26
N TYR A 219 9.44 -12.59 6.41
CA TYR A 219 10.03 -13.42 7.44
C TYR A 219 11.46 -13.84 7.07
N ASP A 220 11.60 -14.63 6.00
CA ASP A 220 12.85 -15.29 5.61
C ASP A 220 13.97 -14.33 5.21
N GLY A 221 13.62 -13.24 4.52
CA GLY A 221 14.59 -12.27 4.02
C GLY A 221 15.36 -11.57 5.14
N ARG A 222 14.81 -11.54 6.36
CA ARG A 222 15.47 -10.92 7.50
C ARG A 222 16.70 -11.70 7.97
N PHE A 223 16.66 -13.03 7.90
CA PHE A 223 17.80 -13.89 8.20
C PHE A 223 18.94 -13.71 7.18
N LEU A 224 18.60 -13.27 5.97
CA LEU A 224 19.57 -13.09 4.89
C LEU A 224 20.14 -11.67 4.82
N ALA A 225 19.46 -10.66 5.38
CA ALA A 225 19.86 -9.25 5.23
C ALA A 225 21.31 -8.97 5.67
N LYS A 226 21.78 -9.66 6.71
CA LYS A 226 23.14 -9.53 7.28
C LYS A 226 24.27 -9.82 6.29
N TYR A 227 24.03 -10.64 5.25
CA TYR A 227 25.05 -11.04 4.27
C TYR A 227 25.39 -10.00 3.21
N GLY A 228 24.79 -8.80 3.29
CA GLY A 228 25.15 -7.71 2.41
C GLY A 228 24.00 -7.13 1.63
N ILE A 229 22.87 -6.89 2.30
CA ILE A 229 21.78 -6.12 1.73
C ILE A 229 22.27 -4.77 1.18
N ILE A 230 21.83 -4.46 -0.04
CA ILE A 230 22.11 -3.17 -0.71
C ILE A 230 20.84 -2.46 -1.16
N ASN A 231 19.71 -3.16 -1.24
CA ASN A 231 18.42 -2.58 -1.58
C ASN A 231 17.28 -3.39 -0.95
N ILE A 232 16.22 -2.70 -0.53
CA ILE A 232 15.01 -3.28 0.06
C ILE A 232 13.78 -2.49 -0.41
N VAL A 233 12.77 -3.21 -0.89
CA VAL A 233 11.45 -2.68 -1.19
C VAL A 233 10.47 -3.31 -0.22
N LYS A 234 9.98 -2.54 0.75
CA LYS A 234 9.10 -3.02 1.84
C LYS A 234 7.90 -2.11 2.06
N LYS A 235 6.84 -2.64 2.68
CA LYS A 235 5.69 -1.89 3.21
C LYS A 235 5.33 -2.44 4.58
N GLY A 236 5.59 -1.66 5.63
CA GLY A 236 5.46 -2.15 7.01
C GLY A 236 6.36 -3.36 7.25
N LYS A 237 5.77 -4.47 7.73
CA LYS A 237 6.47 -5.74 7.99
C LYS A 237 6.82 -6.51 6.70
N MET A 238 6.08 -6.33 5.60
CA MET A 238 6.26 -7.07 4.35
C MET A 238 7.48 -6.58 3.58
N ILE A 239 8.28 -7.51 3.03
CA ILE A 239 9.38 -7.22 2.10
C ILE A 239 8.99 -7.80 0.74
N TYR A 240 8.79 -6.95 -0.27
CA TYR A 240 8.42 -7.40 -1.63
C TYR A 240 9.63 -7.83 -2.45
N LYS A 241 10.76 -7.14 -2.24
CA LYS A 241 12.02 -7.40 -2.93
C LYS A 241 13.17 -7.03 -2.02
N MET A 242 14.19 -7.87 -2.00
CA MET A 242 15.47 -7.59 -1.35
C MET A 242 16.60 -7.92 -2.32
N THR A 243 17.69 -7.16 -2.28
CA THR A 243 18.87 -7.44 -3.08
C THR A 243 20.11 -7.42 -2.20
N ILE A 244 20.88 -8.49 -2.27
CA ILE A 244 22.14 -8.67 -1.60
C ILE A 244 23.27 -8.59 -2.62
N LYS A 245 24.39 -7.97 -2.24
CA LYS A 245 25.63 -8.00 -3.02
C LYS A 245 26.76 -8.52 -2.15
N LEU A 246 27.35 -9.64 -2.57
CA LEU A 246 28.47 -10.31 -1.90
C LEU A 246 29.50 -10.74 -2.94
N ASN A 247 30.78 -10.42 -2.71
CA ASN A 247 31.90 -10.70 -3.62
C ASN A 247 31.63 -10.24 -5.07
N GLY A 248 31.05 -9.06 -5.25
CA GLY A 248 30.69 -8.50 -6.57
C GLY A 248 29.37 -9.02 -7.16
N LYS A 249 28.90 -10.19 -6.72
CA LYS A 249 27.71 -10.87 -7.24
C LYS A 249 26.42 -10.35 -6.60
N LYS A 250 25.39 -10.12 -7.43
CA LYS A 250 24.06 -9.68 -6.98
C LYS A 250 23.13 -10.89 -6.89
N ILE A 251 22.38 -10.96 -5.78
CA ILE A 251 21.36 -11.97 -5.53
C ILE A 251 20.05 -11.24 -5.27
N VAL A 252 18.98 -11.61 -5.97
CA VAL A 252 17.67 -10.98 -5.84
C VAL A 252 16.71 -11.94 -5.17
N PHE A 253 16.03 -11.46 -4.13
CA PHE A 253 14.95 -12.16 -3.45
C PHE A 253 13.63 -11.46 -3.71
N LYS A 254 12.56 -12.23 -3.95
CA LYS A 254 11.20 -11.72 -4.14
C LYS A 254 10.17 -12.51 -3.34
N ASP A 255 9.08 -11.84 -3.02
CA ASP A 255 7.95 -12.43 -2.31
C ASP A 255 6.88 -12.95 -3.27
N THR A 256 6.56 -14.24 -3.20
CA THR A 256 5.45 -14.81 -3.98
C THR A 256 4.10 -14.42 -3.40
N LEU A 257 3.97 -14.20 -2.09
CA LEU A 257 2.71 -13.81 -1.44
C LEU A 257 2.23 -12.43 -1.95
N ALA A 258 3.17 -11.57 -2.35
CA ALA A 258 2.86 -10.28 -2.95
C ALA A 258 2.31 -10.36 -4.39
N LEU A 259 2.55 -11.49 -5.09
CA LEU A 259 2.04 -11.78 -6.43
C LEU A 259 0.79 -12.67 -6.38
N ILE A 260 0.76 -13.61 -5.43
CA ILE A 260 -0.28 -14.62 -5.26
C ILE A 260 -0.77 -14.51 -3.80
N PRO A 261 -1.77 -13.65 -3.52
CA PRO A 261 -2.16 -13.30 -2.15
C PRO A 261 -3.05 -14.38 -1.50
N THR A 262 -2.51 -15.60 -1.38
CA THR A 262 -3.11 -16.74 -0.68
C THR A 262 -2.00 -17.59 -0.06
N SER A 263 -2.31 -18.42 0.93
CA SER A 263 -1.35 -19.33 1.57
C SER A 263 -0.87 -20.43 0.62
N ILE A 264 0.34 -20.96 0.85
CA ILE A 264 0.86 -22.14 0.13
C ILE A 264 -0.12 -23.33 0.23
N SER A 265 -0.71 -23.56 1.40
CA SER A 265 -1.70 -24.63 1.61
C SER A 265 -2.87 -24.58 0.63
N ASN A 266 -3.24 -23.38 0.16
CA ASN A 266 -4.33 -23.18 -0.78
C ASN A 266 -3.90 -23.36 -2.24
N PHE A 267 -2.59 -23.38 -2.57
CA PHE A 267 -2.11 -23.43 -3.95
C PHE A 267 -2.65 -24.64 -4.72
N LYS A 268 -2.78 -25.79 -4.05
CA LYS A 268 -3.35 -27.00 -4.67
C LYS A 268 -4.74 -26.73 -5.23
N THR A 269 -5.66 -26.22 -4.41
CA THR A 269 -7.03 -25.91 -4.82
C THR A 269 -7.07 -24.75 -5.80
N PHE A 270 -6.25 -23.72 -5.53
CA PHE A 270 -6.23 -22.46 -6.28
C PHE A 270 -5.75 -22.64 -7.72
N PHE A 271 -4.74 -23.48 -7.94
CA PHE A 271 -4.16 -23.75 -9.26
C PHE A 271 -4.50 -25.12 -9.84
N LYS A 272 -5.30 -25.91 -9.10
CA LYS A 272 -5.63 -27.31 -9.41
C LYS A 272 -4.38 -28.13 -9.74
N LEU A 273 -3.42 -28.11 -8.81
CA LEU A 273 -2.15 -28.82 -8.98
C LEU A 273 -2.36 -30.34 -8.90
N ASP A 274 -1.69 -31.07 -9.79
CA ASP A 274 -1.73 -32.52 -9.84
C ASP A 274 -0.93 -33.14 -8.67
N GLY A 275 -1.46 -34.22 -8.08
CA GLY A 275 -0.77 -35.01 -7.06
C GLY A 275 -1.36 -34.94 -5.64
N ASN A 276 -0.89 -35.86 -4.81
CA ASN A 276 -1.23 -35.91 -3.39
C ASN A 276 -0.27 -35.03 -2.59
N TYR A 277 -0.83 -34.02 -1.94
CA TYR A 277 -0.13 -33.14 -1.02
C TYR A 277 -0.67 -33.42 0.37
N GLU A 278 0.19 -33.93 1.25
CA GLU A 278 -0.16 -34.24 2.63
C GLU A 278 -0.40 -32.95 3.43
N LYS A 279 -1.18 -33.06 4.52
CA LYS A 279 -1.43 -31.94 5.44
C LYS A 279 -0.11 -31.51 6.10
N GLU A 280 0.11 -30.22 6.24
CA GLU A 280 1.25 -29.64 6.95
C GLU A 280 1.16 -29.95 8.46
N ILE A 281 2.01 -30.85 8.96
CA ILE A 281 2.09 -31.21 10.38
C ILE A 281 3.54 -31.20 10.83
N PHE A 282 3.91 -30.20 11.63
CA PHE A 282 5.28 -29.99 12.10
C PHE A 282 5.29 -29.43 13.54
N PRO A 283 6.01 -30.05 14.49
CA PRO A 283 6.01 -29.60 15.89
C PRO A 283 7.01 -28.46 16.11
N TYR A 284 6.65 -27.25 15.67
CA TYR A 284 7.53 -26.07 15.66
C TYR A 284 8.19 -25.75 17.01
N ASN A 285 7.43 -25.81 18.11
CA ASN A 285 7.90 -25.46 19.44
C ASN A 285 8.74 -26.57 20.10
N TYR A 286 8.78 -27.76 19.49
CA TYR A 286 9.64 -28.86 19.92
C TYR A 286 11.08 -28.72 19.42
N TYR A 287 11.26 -28.23 18.19
CA TYR A 287 12.58 -28.11 17.56
C TYR A 287 13.41 -27.02 18.25
N ASN A 288 14.60 -27.43 18.70
CA ASN A 288 15.64 -26.57 19.28
C ASN A 288 17.03 -27.19 19.04
N GLU A 289 18.09 -26.58 19.57
CA GLU A 289 19.48 -27.03 19.36
C GLU A 289 19.73 -28.47 19.85
N GLU A 290 18.99 -28.96 20.84
CA GLU A 290 19.11 -30.32 21.40
C GLU A 290 18.31 -31.36 20.59
N THR A 291 17.11 -30.99 20.11
CA THR A 291 16.16 -31.90 19.47
C THR A 291 16.21 -31.90 17.94
N MET A 292 16.96 -30.99 17.32
CA MET A 292 17.01 -30.85 15.86
C MET A 292 17.55 -32.08 15.13
N ASN A 293 18.35 -32.93 15.76
CA ASN A 293 18.90 -34.11 15.10
C ASN A 293 18.06 -35.37 15.38
N ILE A 294 17.76 -35.62 16.66
CA ILE A 294 16.98 -36.76 17.14
C ILE A 294 15.88 -36.21 18.04
N GLY A 295 14.64 -36.61 17.74
CA GLY A 295 13.47 -36.24 18.52
C GLY A 295 12.85 -37.46 19.21
N VAL A 296 12.19 -37.20 20.33
CA VAL A 296 11.34 -38.15 21.05
C VAL A 296 9.92 -38.01 20.51
N ILE A 297 9.30 -39.12 20.15
CA ILE A 297 7.98 -39.15 19.51
C ILE A 297 6.90 -38.70 20.49
N GLU A 298 6.87 -39.31 21.68
CA GLU A 298 5.86 -39.00 22.67
C GLU A 298 6.04 -37.59 23.21
N ASN A 299 4.92 -36.87 23.36
CA ASN A 299 4.86 -35.52 23.95
C ASN A 299 5.53 -34.39 23.16
N CYS A 300 6.06 -34.63 21.95
CA CYS A 300 6.68 -33.57 21.16
C CYS A 300 5.71 -32.44 20.79
N TRP A 301 4.40 -32.70 20.79
CA TRP A 301 3.35 -31.73 20.52
C TRP A 301 2.89 -30.93 21.76
N ASN A 302 3.38 -31.22 22.97
CA ASN A 302 2.83 -30.65 24.21
C ASN A 302 2.99 -29.12 24.32
N LYS A 303 3.95 -28.55 23.62
CA LYS A 303 4.19 -27.09 23.59
C LYS A 303 3.55 -26.40 22.38
N GLU A 304 2.81 -27.13 21.55
CA GLU A 304 2.20 -26.57 20.35
C GLU A 304 0.95 -25.75 20.69
N THR A 305 0.81 -24.60 20.03
CA THR A 305 -0.30 -23.67 20.25
C THR A 305 -0.95 -23.35 18.90
N PRO A 306 -2.22 -23.72 18.68
CA PRO A 306 -3.10 -24.46 19.59
C PRO A 306 -2.63 -25.91 19.80
N SER A 307 -3.05 -26.51 20.91
CA SER A 307 -2.76 -27.92 21.21
C SER A 307 -3.26 -28.84 20.09
N TRP A 308 -2.47 -29.84 19.75
CA TRP A 308 -2.82 -30.76 18.67
C TRP A 308 -3.98 -31.68 19.07
N SER A 309 -4.90 -31.91 18.12
CA SER A 309 -5.94 -32.93 18.27
C SER A 309 -5.36 -34.35 18.18
N LEU A 310 -6.09 -35.34 18.70
CA LEU A 310 -5.72 -36.75 18.59
C LEU A 310 -5.53 -37.19 17.13
N GLU A 311 -6.36 -36.68 16.21
CA GLU A 311 -6.21 -36.93 14.76
C GLU A 311 -4.88 -36.38 14.24
N LYS A 312 -4.51 -35.15 14.62
CA LYS A 312 -3.25 -34.52 14.19
C LYS A 312 -2.03 -35.27 14.73
N ILE A 313 -2.10 -35.75 15.97
CA ILE A 313 -1.06 -36.59 16.60
C ILE A 313 -0.94 -37.94 15.85
N ALA A 314 -2.06 -38.58 15.55
CA ALA A 314 -2.07 -39.84 14.79
C ALA A 314 -1.46 -39.66 13.39
N GLN A 315 -1.84 -38.59 12.68
CA GLN A 315 -1.29 -38.27 11.36
C GLN A 315 0.20 -37.95 11.43
N PHE A 316 0.68 -37.26 12.46
CA PHE A 316 2.12 -37.03 12.67
C PHE A 316 2.88 -38.37 12.77
N LYS A 317 2.39 -39.29 13.61
CA LYS A 317 2.98 -40.63 13.77
C LYS A 317 2.97 -41.43 12.47
N GLU A 318 1.88 -41.37 11.71
CA GLU A 318 1.79 -41.97 10.38
C GLU A 318 2.84 -41.38 9.42
N ASN A 319 2.99 -40.05 9.40
CA ASN A 319 3.96 -39.37 8.55
C ASN A 319 5.40 -39.78 8.88
N LEU A 320 5.73 -40.01 10.16
CA LEU A 320 7.04 -40.50 10.57
C LEU A 320 7.33 -41.89 9.99
N ILE A 321 6.35 -42.80 10.03
CA ILE A 321 6.48 -44.16 9.50
C ILE A 321 6.61 -44.12 7.97
N LYS A 322 5.66 -43.44 7.31
CA LYS A 322 5.58 -43.34 5.84
C LYS A 322 6.87 -42.78 5.22
N ASN A 323 7.45 -41.77 5.86
CA ASN A 323 8.66 -41.11 5.38
C ASN A 323 9.96 -41.70 5.97
N ARG A 324 9.87 -42.88 6.61
CA ARG A 324 11.01 -43.63 7.17
C ARG A 324 11.86 -42.76 8.10
N CYS A 325 11.20 -41.96 8.94
CA CYS A 325 11.84 -41.09 9.93
C CYS A 325 11.99 -41.75 11.30
N MET A 326 11.27 -42.84 11.56
CA MET A 326 11.40 -43.62 12.80
C MET A 326 12.81 -44.21 12.95
N ILE A 327 13.40 -44.06 14.15
CA ILE A 327 14.65 -44.74 14.53
C ILE A 327 14.30 -46.00 15.33
N ASN A 328 13.42 -45.87 16.31
CA ASN A 328 12.85 -46.94 17.14
C ASN A 328 11.44 -46.54 17.59
N GLU A 329 10.81 -47.30 18.50
CA GLU A 329 9.44 -47.04 18.98
C GLU A 329 9.28 -45.70 19.71
N THR A 330 10.37 -45.12 20.22
CA THR A 330 10.36 -43.90 21.05
C THR A 330 10.97 -42.68 20.36
N GLU A 331 11.84 -42.87 19.37
CA GLU A 331 12.66 -41.82 18.77
C GLU A 331 12.51 -41.76 17.24
N PHE A 332 12.63 -40.55 16.70
CA PHE A 332 12.63 -40.28 15.27
C PHE A 332 13.80 -39.37 14.87
N ASN A 333 14.21 -39.48 13.61
CA ASN A 333 15.20 -38.62 12.98
C ASN A 333 14.55 -37.27 12.65
N ALA A 334 14.77 -36.29 13.53
CA ALA A 334 14.15 -34.98 13.45
C ALA A 334 14.67 -34.16 12.26
N GLU A 335 15.95 -34.31 11.89
CA GLU A 335 16.51 -33.68 10.68
C GLU A 335 15.80 -34.18 9.42
N LYS A 336 15.64 -35.50 9.28
CA LYS A 336 15.00 -36.12 8.12
C LYS A 336 13.53 -35.73 8.01
N TYR A 337 12.82 -35.63 9.15
CA TYR A 337 11.44 -35.17 9.15
C TYR A 337 11.33 -33.68 8.78
N CYS A 338 12.24 -32.84 9.28
CA CYS A 338 12.32 -31.42 8.91
C CYS A 338 12.64 -31.24 7.42
N GLU A 339 13.57 -32.02 6.86
CA GLU A 339 13.86 -32.06 5.43
C GLU A 339 12.62 -32.43 4.63
N TYR A 340 11.93 -33.51 5.01
CA TYR A 340 10.70 -33.94 4.37
C TYR A 340 9.68 -32.80 4.34
N TYR A 341 9.38 -32.21 5.49
CA TYR A 341 8.41 -31.14 5.64
C TYR A 341 8.74 -29.92 4.78
N CYS A 342 9.93 -29.36 4.95
CA CYS A 342 10.36 -28.16 4.23
C CYS A 342 10.42 -28.41 2.71
N LEU A 343 10.81 -29.61 2.27
CA LEU A 343 10.87 -29.97 0.85
C LEU A 343 9.49 -29.96 0.22
N ARG A 344 8.47 -30.42 0.95
CA ARG A 344 7.07 -30.39 0.48
C ARG A 344 6.57 -28.95 0.31
N ASN A 345 6.85 -28.06 1.26
CA ASN A 345 6.48 -26.65 1.17
C ASN A 345 7.12 -25.98 -0.06
N VAL A 346 8.43 -26.17 -0.25
CA VAL A 346 9.17 -25.63 -1.40
C VAL A 346 8.67 -26.22 -2.72
N LEU A 347 8.30 -27.50 -2.75
CA LEU A 347 7.75 -28.15 -3.94
C LEU A 347 6.37 -27.58 -4.31
N VAL A 348 5.44 -27.42 -3.35
CA VAL A 348 4.13 -26.79 -3.59
C VAL A 348 4.29 -25.35 -4.05
N LEU A 349 5.18 -24.60 -3.42
CA LEU A 349 5.52 -23.23 -3.79
C LEU A 349 6.01 -23.15 -5.24
N ARG A 350 6.98 -24.00 -5.62
CA ARG A 350 7.52 -24.07 -6.98
C ARG A 350 6.41 -24.40 -7.99
N GLU A 351 5.68 -25.50 -7.79
CA GLU A 351 4.65 -25.94 -8.74
C GLU A 351 3.54 -24.89 -8.91
N GLY A 352 3.05 -24.33 -7.81
CA GLY A 352 2.05 -23.25 -7.85
C GLY A 352 2.55 -22.00 -8.56
N PHE A 353 3.80 -21.58 -8.31
CA PHE A 353 4.36 -20.41 -8.97
C PHE A 353 4.62 -20.65 -10.46
N LEU A 354 5.14 -21.82 -10.85
CA LEU A 354 5.37 -22.16 -12.26
C LEU A 354 4.05 -22.25 -13.04
N LYS A 355 3.01 -22.81 -12.42
CA LYS A 355 1.65 -22.84 -12.97
C LYS A 355 1.11 -21.42 -13.15
N TYR A 356 1.25 -20.55 -12.14
CA TYR A 356 0.90 -19.12 -12.24
C TYR A 356 1.67 -18.39 -13.34
N LYS A 357 3.00 -18.57 -13.43
CA LYS A 357 3.87 -18.01 -14.47
C LYS A 357 3.40 -18.42 -15.87
N LYS A 358 3.15 -19.72 -16.07
CA LYS A 358 2.64 -20.27 -17.34
C LYS A 358 1.31 -19.64 -17.72
N MET A 359 0.35 -19.63 -16.81
CA MET A 359 -0.98 -19.10 -17.09
C MET A 359 -0.97 -17.59 -17.33
N MET A 360 -0.11 -16.81 -16.63
CA MET A 360 0.09 -15.38 -16.91
C MET A 360 0.65 -15.14 -18.32
N LYS A 361 1.60 -15.98 -18.74
CA LYS A 361 2.19 -15.90 -20.07
C LYS A 361 1.18 -16.25 -21.17
N GLU A 362 0.46 -17.36 -21.02
CA GLU A 362 -0.48 -17.87 -22.02
C GLU A 362 -1.72 -16.97 -22.18
N ASN A 363 -2.27 -16.49 -21.06
CA ASN A 363 -3.55 -15.77 -21.10
C ASN A 363 -3.38 -14.25 -21.31
N LEU A 364 -2.25 -13.67 -20.91
CA LEU A 364 -2.06 -12.21 -20.89
C LEU A 364 -0.73 -11.75 -21.49
N ASN A 365 0.11 -12.67 -21.92
CA ASN A 365 1.46 -12.40 -22.43
C ASN A 365 2.33 -11.58 -21.45
N LEU A 366 2.24 -11.88 -20.15
CA LEU A 366 2.99 -11.20 -19.09
C LEU A 366 4.06 -12.08 -18.47
N GLU A 367 5.29 -11.56 -18.37
CA GLU A 367 6.37 -12.16 -17.61
C GLU A 367 6.27 -11.76 -16.13
N CYS A 368 5.60 -12.57 -15.32
CA CYS A 368 5.31 -12.22 -13.92
C CYS A 368 6.59 -12.00 -13.08
N THR A 369 7.71 -12.61 -13.48
CA THR A 369 9.02 -12.51 -12.81
C THR A 369 9.64 -11.12 -12.88
N GLN A 370 9.17 -10.24 -13.76
CA GLN A 370 9.63 -8.84 -13.84
C GLN A 370 9.06 -8.00 -12.68
N PHE A 371 7.92 -8.39 -12.12
CA PHE A 371 7.20 -7.62 -11.11
C PHE A 371 7.51 -8.10 -9.69
N SER A 372 7.24 -7.26 -8.69
CA SER A 372 7.37 -7.62 -7.27
C SER A 372 6.03 -7.70 -6.55
N THR A 373 4.94 -7.24 -7.18
CA THR A 373 3.59 -7.26 -6.61
C THR A 373 2.56 -7.44 -7.72
N LEU A 374 1.42 -8.07 -7.39
CA LEU A 374 0.28 -8.23 -8.30
C LEU A 374 -0.26 -6.89 -8.77
N SER A 375 -0.34 -5.89 -7.88
CA SER A 375 -0.84 -4.57 -8.23
C SER A 375 0.06 -3.87 -9.26
N SER A 376 1.39 -4.00 -9.14
CA SER A 376 2.32 -3.48 -10.15
C SER A 376 2.18 -4.19 -11.50
N LEU A 377 1.98 -5.51 -11.49
CA LEU A 377 1.76 -6.31 -12.71
C LEU A 377 0.43 -5.93 -13.39
N SER A 378 -0.66 -5.84 -12.63
CA SER A 378 -1.97 -5.44 -13.14
C SER A 378 -1.96 -4.02 -13.69
N TYR A 379 -1.33 -3.06 -12.99
CA TYR A 379 -1.18 -1.70 -13.49
C TYR A 379 -0.38 -1.64 -14.80
N TYR A 380 0.73 -2.37 -14.91
CA TYR A 380 1.51 -2.45 -16.16
C TYR A 380 0.66 -2.96 -17.32
N TYR A 381 -0.16 -4.00 -17.09
CA TYR A 381 -1.05 -4.54 -18.11
C TYR A 381 -2.04 -3.49 -18.62
N PHE A 382 -2.80 -2.84 -17.74
CA PHE A 382 -3.80 -1.84 -18.15
C PHE A 382 -3.17 -0.54 -18.65
N LYS A 383 -2.01 -0.15 -18.12
CA LYS A 383 -1.25 1.00 -18.58
C LYS A 383 -0.92 0.87 -20.06
N ASN A 384 -0.30 -0.24 -20.46
CA ASN A 384 0.14 -0.43 -21.84
C ASN A 384 -1.01 -0.81 -22.81
N ASN A 385 -2.04 -1.50 -22.31
CA ASN A 385 -3.16 -1.93 -23.16
C ASN A 385 -4.30 -0.92 -23.25
N CYS A 386 -4.40 0.02 -22.32
CA CYS A 386 -5.49 1.01 -22.25
C CYS A 386 -4.94 2.43 -22.11
N PHE A 387 -4.29 2.75 -20.98
CA PHE A 387 -4.05 4.14 -20.59
C PHE A 387 -3.12 4.92 -21.54
N VAL A 388 -2.08 4.27 -22.04
CA VAL A 388 -1.16 4.86 -23.04
C VAL A 388 -1.88 5.07 -24.36
N LYS A 389 -2.70 4.11 -24.79
CA LYS A 389 -3.42 4.14 -26.08
C LYS A 389 -4.55 5.18 -26.09
N ASP A 390 -5.16 5.42 -24.93
CA ASP A 390 -6.16 6.47 -24.70
C ASP A 390 -5.55 7.84 -24.40
N PHE A 391 -4.22 7.99 -24.46
CA PHE A 391 -3.51 9.25 -24.17
C PHE A 391 -3.88 9.84 -22.80
N LEU A 392 -4.04 9.00 -21.78
CA LEU A 392 -4.38 9.43 -20.43
C LEU A 392 -3.19 10.11 -19.73
N PHE A 393 -3.49 10.90 -18.71
CA PHE A 393 -2.51 11.71 -17.98
C PHE A 393 -2.25 11.19 -16.56
N GLU A 394 -1.02 11.41 -16.09
CA GLU A 394 -0.61 11.25 -14.70
C GLU A 394 -0.17 12.58 -14.08
N TYR A 395 -0.30 12.69 -12.76
CA TYR A 395 -0.20 13.96 -12.04
C TYR A 395 0.82 13.91 -10.90
N THR A 396 1.47 15.03 -10.63
CA THR A 396 2.36 15.24 -9.48
C THR A 396 2.00 16.54 -8.72
N GLY A 397 2.70 16.83 -7.61
CA GLY A 397 2.62 18.11 -6.92
C GLY A 397 1.20 18.51 -6.48
N ASN A 398 0.83 19.77 -6.70
CA ASN A 398 -0.44 20.33 -6.23
C ASN A 398 -1.65 19.71 -6.92
N VAL A 399 -1.60 19.47 -8.24
CA VAL A 399 -2.66 18.75 -8.98
C VAL A 399 -2.96 17.41 -8.31
N ARG A 400 -1.92 16.60 -8.08
CA ARG A 400 -2.07 15.26 -7.49
C ARG A 400 -2.66 15.34 -6.09
N GLU A 401 -2.13 16.22 -5.24
CA GLU A 401 -2.61 16.37 -3.86
C GLU A 401 -4.05 16.89 -3.81
N TYR A 402 -4.46 17.78 -4.73
CA TYR A 402 -5.83 18.25 -4.82
C TYR A 402 -6.80 17.13 -5.23
N ILE A 403 -6.50 16.39 -6.31
CA ILE A 403 -7.29 15.22 -6.74
C ILE A 403 -7.40 14.20 -5.60
N LYS A 404 -6.30 13.97 -4.87
CA LYS A 404 -6.25 13.04 -3.73
C LYS A 404 -7.19 13.41 -2.58
N LYS A 405 -7.57 14.69 -2.40
CA LYS A 405 -8.56 15.11 -1.39
C LYS A 405 -9.93 14.45 -1.62
N SER A 406 -10.27 14.11 -2.87
CA SER A 406 -11.52 13.43 -3.26
C SER A 406 -11.47 11.89 -3.17
N VAL A 407 -10.36 11.30 -2.70
CA VAL A 407 -10.25 9.85 -2.55
C VAL A 407 -10.97 9.40 -1.28
N TYR A 408 -12.19 8.86 -1.45
CA TYR A 408 -12.95 8.20 -0.39
C TYR A 408 -13.04 6.69 -0.65
N SER A 409 -12.62 5.86 0.30
CA SER A 409 -12.67 4.40 0.20
C SER A 409 -14.11 3.85 0.14
N GLY A 410 -14.26 2.53 0.00
CA GLY A 410 -15.55 1.85 0.12
C GLY A 410 -16.30 2.24 1.39
N ARG A 411 -17.63 2.35 1.29
CA ARG A 411 -18.51 2.72 2.40
C ARG A 411 -18.72 1.51 3.30
N ASN A 412 -18.38 1.66 4.57
CA ASN A 412 -18.69 0.68 5.60
C ASN A 412 -19.39 1.38 6.76
N MET A 413 -20.63 0.97 7.02
CA MET A 413 -21.48 1.55 8.04
C MET A 413 -22.65 0.63 8.40
N LEU A 414 -23.19 0.81 9.61
CA LEU A 414 -24.43 0.19 10.06
C LEU A 414 -25.58 1.14 9.75
N GLY A 415 -26.79 0.62 9.58
CA GLY A 415 -28.01 1.42 9.43
C GLY A 415 -28.10 2.48 10.53
N GLU A 416 -28.26 3.74 10.17
CA GLU A 416 -28.31 4.88 11.09
C GLU A 416 -27.05 5.06 11.97
N ASN A 417 -25.95 4.38 11.65
CA ASN A 417 -24.76 4.24 12.51
C ASN A 417 -25.06 3.67 13.91
N LYS A 418 -26.04 2.77 14.03
CA LYS A 418 -26.43 2.12 15.30
C LYS A 418 -26.18 0.61 15.27
N LYS A 419 -26.01 -0.01 16.44
CA LYS A 419 -25.98 -1.47 16.59
C LYS A 419 -27.35 -2.06 16.26
N HIS A 420 -27.37 -3.18 15.55
CA HIS A 420 -28.61 -3.89 15.18
C HIS A 420 -28.56 -5.34 15.63
N MET A 421 -29.66 -5.83 16.17
CA MET A 421 -29.88 -7.25 16.42
C MET A 421 -31.22 -7.62 15.79
N VAL A 422 -31.19 -8.55 14.85
CA VAL A 422 -32.32 -8.85 13.97
C VAL A 422 -32.61 -10.33 14.03
N ASN A 423 -33.84 -10.70 14.39
CA ASN A 423 -34.34 -12.08 14.40
C ASN A 423 -35.32 -12.28 13.23
N LYS A 424 -34.81 -12.13 12.01
CA LYS A 424 -35.56 -12.26 10.74
C LYS A 424 -34.68 -12.96 9.70
N GLU A 425 -35.30 -13.43 8.63
CA GLU A 425 -34.56 -13.93 7.47
C GLU A 425 -33.84 -12.78 6.74
N ILE A 426 -32.51 -12.78 6.78
CA ILE A 426 -31.64 -11.79 6.15
C ILE A 426 -30.85 -12.44 5.02
N VAL A 427 -30.55 -11.66 3.99
CA VAL A 427 -29.58 -11.98 2.94
C VAL A 427 -28.45 -10.94 2.94
N ASP A 428 -27.22 -11.39 2.73
CA ASP A 428 -26.07 -10.53 2.40
C ASP A 428 -26.00 -10.40 0.89
N PHE A 429 -26.45 -9.27 0.36
CA PHE A 429 -26.64 -9.03 -1.06
C PHE A 429 -25.46 -8.23 -1.64
N ASP A 430 -24.60 -8.90 -2.39
CA ASP A 430 -23.30 -8.43 -2.86
C ASP A 430 -23.29 -8.12 -4.35
N ALA A 431 -22.54 -7.09 -4.74
CA ALA A 431 -22.38 -6.70 -6.13
C ALA A 431 -21.36 -7.57 -6.87
N CYS A 432 -21.75 -8.15 -8.01
CA CYS A 432 -20.88 -8.94 -8.88
C CYS A 432 -19.63 -8.16 -9.32
N SER A 433 -18.52 -8.32 -8.60
CA SER A 433 -17.26 -7.61 -8.86
C SER A 433 -17.47 -6.09 -8.94
N LEU A 434 -17.77 -5.43 -7.82
CA LEU A 434 -18.14 -4.00 -7.77
C LEU A 434 -17.18 -3.07 -8.52
N TYR A 435 -15.87 -3.15 -8.28
CA TYR A 435 -14.91 -2.25 -8.94
C TYR A 435 -14.82 -2.50 -10.45
N PRO A 436 -14.72 -3.75 -10.95
CA PRO A 436 -14.89 -4.02 -12.38
C PRO A 436 -16.22 -3.53 -12.95
N SER A 437 -17.33 -3.68 -12.22
CA SER A 437 -18.65 -3.16 -12.60
C SER A 437 -18.65 -1.63 -12.73
N ALA A 438 -17.99 -0.94 -11.82
CA ALA A 438 -17.81 0.51 -11.89
C ALA A 438 -17.00 0.91 -13.13
N VAL A 439 -15.88 0.22 -13.41
CA VAL A 439 -15.07 0.48 -14.62
C VAL A 439 -15.87 0.21 -15.90
N ALA A 440 -16.65 -0.87 -15.94
CA ALA A 440 -17.46 -1.22 -17.11
C ALA A 440 -18.58 -0.21 -17.42
N ARG A 441 -18.96 0.63 -16.45
CA ARG A 441 -19.92 1.72 -16.60
C ARG A 441 -19.23 3.06 -16.92
N LEU A 442 -18.02 3.26 -16.39
CA LEU A 442 -17.27 4.51 -16.40
C LEU A 442 -16.48 4.75 -17.69
N PHE A 443 -16.42 6.00 -18.14
CA PHE A 443 -15.42 6.48 -19.09
C PHE A 443 -14.40 7.39 -18.39
N LEU A 444 -13.18 7.51 -18.91
CA LEU A 444 -12.11 8.28 -18.26
C LEU A 444 -11.90 9.65 -18.92
N PRO A 445 -11.52 10.71 -18.19
CA PRO A 445 -11.17 11.99 -18.79
C PRO A 445 -9.88 11.88 -19.59
N SER A 446 -9.86 12.50 -20.77
CA SER A 446 -8.64 12.78 -21.52
C SER A 446 -8.12 14.19 -21.17
N GLY A 447 -6.86 14.47 -21.48
CA GLY A 447 -6.28 15.81 -21.33
C GLY A 447 -5.83 16.20 -19.91
N ALA A 448 -5.25 17.40 -19.82
CA ALA A 448 -4.78 17.99 -18.57
C ALA A 448 -5.89 18.81 -17.87
N PRO A 449 -5.96 18.79 -16.53
CA PRO A 449 -6.95 19.56 -15.80
C PRO A 449 -6.70 21.07 -15.91
N ARG A 450 -7.78 21.84 -15.85
CA ARG A 450 -7.80 23.31 -15.83
C ARG A 450 -8.44 23.82 -14.55
N VAL A 451 -8.04 24.99 -14.09
CA VAL A 451 -8.68 25.66 -12.93
C VAL A 451 -10.06 26.13 -13.34
N MET A 452 -11.04 25.92 -12.48
CA MET A 452 -12.39 26.46 -12.69
C MET A 452 -12.40 27.99 -12.50
N ASN A 453 -12.96 28.70 -13.47
CA ASN A 453 -13.06 30.16 -13.48
C ASN A 453 -14.49 30.66 -13.78
N LYS A 454 -15.45 29.76 -13.91
CA LYS A 454 -16.89 30.05 -14.03
C LYS A 454 -17.64 29.61 -12.76
N PRO A 455 -18.87 30.08 -12.54
CA PRO A 455 -19.74 29.51 -11.51
C PRO A 455 -20.00 28.02 -11.75
N LEU A 456 -20.19 27.24 -10.69
CA LEU A 456 -20.42 25.78 -10.80
C LEU A 456 -21.60 25.42 -11.71
N GLN A 457 -22.67 26.22 -11.70
CA GLN A 457 -23.84 25.99 -12.53
C GLN A 457 -23.50 25.89 -14.02
N TRP A 458 -22.56 26.72 -14.48
CA TRP A 458 -22.05 26.65 -15.85
C TRP A 458 -21.37 25.30 -16.12
N TYR A 459 -20.56 24.78 -15.20
CA TYR A 459 -19.92 23.48 -15.39
C TYR A 459 -20.90 22.32 -15.34
N LEU A 460 -21.97 22.41 -14.55
CA LEU A 460 -23.04 21.41 -14.52
C LEU A 460 -23.82 21.38 -15.84
N GLU A 461 -24.14 22.55 -16.40
CA GLU A 461 -24.83 22.67 -17.70
C GLU A 461 -24.01 22.09 -18.86
N HIS A 462 -22.69 22.25 -18.81
CA HIS A 462 -21.78 21.74 -19.85
C HIS A 462 -21.18 20.37 -19.54
N LEU A 463 -21.59 19.72 -18.43
CA LEU A 463 -21.14 18.39 -18.04
C LEU A 463 -21.70 17.33 -18.99
N MET A 464 -20.80 16.53 -19.55
CA MET A 464 -21.14 15.39 -20.39
C MET A 464 -21.92 14.34 -19.61
N GLU A 465 -22.96 13.78 -20.22
CA GLU A 465 -23.75 12.71 -19.61
C GLU A 465 -22.89 11.49 -19.25
N GLU A 466 -23.39 10.67 -18.34
CA GLU A 466 -22.67 9.51 -17.83
C GLU A 466 -22.22 8.55 -18.95
N GLN A 467 -23.08 8.34 -19.95
CA GLN A 467 -22.80 7.47 -21.10
C GLN A 467 -22.36 8.24 -22.37
N GLN A 468 -22.17 9.56 -22.30
CA GLN A 468 -21.68 10.37 -23.42
C GLN A 468 -20.16 10.20 -23.56
N TYR A 469 -19.72 9.87 -24.78
CA TYR A 469 -18.31 9.67 -25.13
C TYR A 469 -17.70 10.87 -25.88
N GLU A 470 -18.41 11.41 -26.87
CA GLU A 470 -17.97 12.55 -27.69
C GLU A 470 -18.50 13.89 -27.15
N THR A 471 -17.75 14.97 -27.37
CA THR A 471 -18.18 16.32 -26.99
C THR A 471 -19.26 16.85 -27.93
N THR A 472 -20.20 17.62 -27.41
CA THR A 472 -21.10 18.47 -28.20
C THR A 472 -20.83 19.94 -27.92
N GLN A 473 -21.46 20.85 -28.67
CA GLN A 473 -21.33 22.30 -28.42
C GLN A 473 -21.81 22.68 -27.01
N GLU A 474 -22.84 22.00 -26.52
CA GLU A 474 -23.42 22.24 -25.19
C GLU A 474 -22.71 21.44 -24.10
N ARG A 475 -22.22 20.23 -24.39
CA ARG A 475 -21.64 19.33 -23.39
C ARG A 475 -20.26 18.84 -23.77
N PHE A 476 -19.25 19.47 -23.19
CA PHE A 476 -17.84 19.21 -23.48
C PHE A 476 -16.95 19.12 -22.23
N ILE A 477 -17.52 19.25 -21.03
CA ILE A 477 -16.81 19.01 -19.78
C ILE A 477 -16.95 17.52 -19.43
N SER A 478 -15.84 16.78 -19.44
CA SER A 478 -15.88 15.35 -19.16
C SER A 478 -16.12 15.07 -17.68
N TYR A 479 -15.35 15.72 -16.80
CA TYR A 479 -15.45 15.63 -15.34
C TYR A 479 -14.91 16.90 -14.66
N PHE A 480 -15.28 17.11 -13.39
CA PHE A 480 -14.65 18.12 -12.53
C PHE A 480 -14.48 17.60 -11.10
N ILE A 481 -13.60 18.25 -10.33
CA ILE A 481 -13.42 18.07 -8.89
C ILE A 481 -13.53 19.43 -8.21
N VAL A 482 -14.39 19.52 -7.20
CA VAL A 482 -14.66 20.76 -6.45
C VAL A 482 -14.54 20.54 -4.95
N THR A 483 -14.04 21.55 -4.26
CA THR A 483 -14.16 21.64 -2.80
C THR A 483 -15.40 22.45 -2.46
N ILE A 484 -16.34 21.79 -1.80
CA ILE A 484 -17.63 22.34 -1.40
C ILE A 484 -17.69 22.48 0.12
N GLU A 485 -18.38 23.52 0.55
CA GLU A 485 -18.84 23.69 1.93
C GLU A 485 -20.35 23.49 1.95
N ILE A 486 -20.77 22.34 2.46
CA ILE A 486 -22.20 22.04 2.61
C ILE A 486 -22.74 22.95 3.70
N THR A 487 -23.73 23.77 3.36
CA THR A 487 -24.39 24.70 4.27
C THR A 487 -25.65 24.09 4.88
N LYS A 488 -26.31 23.18 4.14
CA LYS A 488 -27.55 22.52 4.58
C LYS A 488 -27.73 21.14 3.97
N VAL A 489 -28.39 20.25 4.71
CA VAL A 489 -28.76 18.90 4.28
C VAL A 489 -30.28 18.78 4.34
N ASN A 490 -30.96 18.86 3.20
CA ASN A 490 -32.43 18.88 3.16
C ASN A 490 -33.04 17.49 3.35
N LYS A 491 -32.39 16.44 2.82
CA LYS A 491 -32.86 15.06 2.97
C LYS A 491 -31.92 14.24 3.83
N LYS A 492 -32.40 13.83 5.01
CA LYS A 492 -31.68 12.92 5.90
C LYS A 492 -31.87 11.48 5.44
N ARG A 493 -30.79 10.71 5.43
CA ARG A 493 -30.77 9.29 5.03
C ARG A 493 -30.37 8.40 6.20
N LYS A 494 -30.86 7.16 6.21
CA LYS A 494 -30.41 6.15 7.21
C LYS A 494 -28.99 5.71 6.90
N MET A 495 -28.64 5.66 5.62
CA MET A 495 -27.31 5.42 5.08
C MET A 495 -26.76 6.68 4.38
N PRO A 496 -26.34 7.74 5.10
CA PRO A 496 -25.81 8.94 4.46
C PRO A 496 -24.54 8.71 3.64
N ILE A 497 -24.26 9.65 2.73
CA ILE A 497 -23.04 9.71 1.91
C ILE A 497 -22.16 10.92 2.21
N ILE A 498 -22.64 11.93 2.95
CA ILE A 498 -21.76 13.02 3.42
C ILE A 498 -20.69 12.45 4.36
N ILE A 499 -19.43 12.78 4.11
CA ILE A 499 -18.27 12.29 4.88
C ILE A 499 -17.67 13.42 5.70
N LYS A 500 -17.62 13.20 7.01
CA LYS A 500 -16.89 14.04 7.98
C LYS A 500 -15.68 13.27 8.48
N LYS A 501 -14.48 13.85 8.35
CA LYS A 501 -13.25 13.26 8.91
C LYS A 501 -13.14 13.63 10.38
N VAL A 502 -13.18 12.64 11.26
CA VAL A 502 -12.97 12.81 12.70
C VAL A 502 -11.78 11.94 13.11
N ASN A 503 -10.73 12.56 13.66
CA ASN A 503 -9.49 11.88 14.04
C ASN A 503 -8.89 11.01 12.91
N GLY A 504 -8.96 11.50 11.66
CA GLY A 504 -8.48 10.77 10.48
C GLY A 504 -9.39 9.63 10.00
N ILE A 505 -10.54 9.40 10.63
CA ILE A 505 -11.51 8.36 10.27
C ILE A 505 -12.70 9.00 9.54
N ASN A 506 -13.09 8.41 8.41
CA ASN A 506 -14.30 8.81 7.69
C ASN A 506 -15.56 8.37 8.45
N GLN A 507 -16.41 9.32 8.81
CA GLN A 507 -17.73 9.12 9.37
C GLN A 507 -18.79 9.58 8.36
N TYR A 508 -19.82 8.75 8.15
CA TYR A 508 -20.94 9.07 7.28
C TYR A 508 -22.03 9.75 8.11
N VAL A 509 -22.39 10.97 7.76
CA VAL A 509 -23.21 11.86 8.61
C VAL A 509 -24.35 12.55 7.83
N ASN A 510 -25.33 13.09 8.55
CA ASN A 510 -26.37 13.95 7.99
C ASN A 510 -26.17 15.42 8.42
N GLU A 511 -24.93 15.90 8.36
CA GLU A 511 -24.52 17.20 8.90
C GLU A 511 -23.72 18.01 7.86
N PRO A 512 -23.83 19.36 7.88
CA PRO A 512 -22.92 20.26 7.18
C PRO A 512 -21.44 19.96 7.43
N THR A 513 -20.63 19.98 6.37
CA THR A 513 -19.17 19.77 6.42
C THR A 513 -18.52 20.28 5.12
N ILE A 514 -17.19 20.37 5.13
CA ILE A 514 -16.40 20.64 3.92
C ILE A 514 -15.98 19.30 3.31
N MET A 515 -16.13 19.17 1.99
CA MET A 515 -15.71 17.99 1.23
C MET A 515 -15.09 18.40 -0.10
N THR A 516 -14.11 17.64 -0.56
CA THR A 516 -13.67 17.70 -1.96
C THR A 516 -14.27 16.51 -2.70
N VAL A 517 -15.02 16.73 -3.77
CA VAL A 517 -15.82 15.72 -4.47
C VAL A 517 -15.66 15.86 -5.98
N ASP A 518 -15.68 14.74 -6.70
CA ASP A 518 -15.82 14.75 -8.16
C ASP A 518 -17.29 14.91 -8.58
N SER A 519 -17.52 15.17 -9.86
CA SER A 519 -18.86 15.41 -10.41
C SER A 519 -19.85 14.25 -10.17
N ILE A 520 -19.41 12.98 -10.21
CA ILE A 520 -20.28 11.82 -9.96
C ILE A 520 -20.78 11.85 -8.51
N TYR A 521 -19.87 12.10 -7.57
CA TYR A 521 -20.22 12.11 -6.15
C TYR A 521 -21.06 13.34 -5.77
N LEU A 522 -20.83 14.48 -6.41
CA LEU A 522 -21.65 15.67 -6.24
C LEU A 522 -23.10 15.46 -6.71
N GLU A 523 -23.29 14.86 -7.90
CA GLU A 523 -24.61 14.47 -8.40
C GLU A 523 -25.34 13.54 -7.42
N ASP A 524 -24.64 12.58 -6.81
CA ASP A 524 -25.21 11.68 -5.80
C ASP A 524 -25.61 12.45 -4.52
N LEU A 525 -24.79 13.40 -4.06
CA LEU A 525 -25.11 14.26 -2.91
C LEU A 525 -26.36 15.10 -3.15
N LEU A 526 -26.46 15.71 -4.33
CA LEU A 526 -27.63 16.48 -4.76
C LEU A 526 -28.88 15.58 -4.83
N LYS A 527 -28.76 14.41 -5.44
CA LYS A 527 -29.88 13.49 -5.67
C LYS A 527 -30.40 12.84 -4.39
N TYR A 528 -29.50 12.43 -3.49
CA TYR A 528 -29.89 11.57 -2.37
C TYR A 528 -29.97 12.29 -1.03
N GLN A 529 -29.25 13.39 -0.83
CA GLN A 529 -29.28 14.17 0.41
C GLN A 529 -29.71 15.64 0.21
N GLU A 530 -29.95 16.06 -1.04
CA GLU A 530 -30.49 17.37 -1.39
C GLU A 530 -29.72 18.51 -0.70
N ILE A 531 -28.39 18.46 -0.82
CA ILE A 531 -27.51 19.42 -0.14
C ILE A 531 -27.62 20.83 -0.74
N GLU A 532 -27.49 21.84 0.11
CA GLU A 532 -27.13 23.20 -0.30
C GLU A 532 -25.66 23.43 0.07
N PHE A 533 -24.90 24.13 -0.78
CA PHE A 533 -23.46 24.28 -0.58
C PHE A 533 -22.88 25.49 -1.32
N ASN A 534 -21.70 25.92 -0.87
CA ASN A 534 -20.87 26.91 -1.54
C ASN A 534 -19.63 26.22 -2.15
N VAL A 535 -19.20 26.66 -3.33
CA VAL A 535 -17.95 26.19 -3.95
C VAL A 535 -16.80 27.09 -3.54
N LYS A 536 -15.71 26.48 -3.07
CA LYS A 536 -14.48 27.20 -2.69
C LYS A 536 -13.47 27.26 -3.83
N GLU A 537 -13.21 26.12 -4.46
CA GLU A 537 -12.25 25.96 -5.54
C GLU A 537 -12.55 24.70 -6.34
N GLY A 538 -12.00 24.59 -7.55
CA GLY A 538 -12.17 23.40 -8.37
C GLY A 538 -11.30 23.34 -9.60
N ILE A 539 -11.20 22.12 -10.16
CA ILE A 539 -10.51 21.81 -11.41
C ILE A 539 -11.42 20.99 -12.30
N TYR A 540 -11.24 21.07 -13.62
CA TYR A 540 -12.07 20.35 -14.58
C TYR A 540 -11.25 19.83 -15.77
N TRP A 541 -11.81 18.85 -16.47
CA TRP A 541 -11.32 18.32 -17.73
C TRP A 541 -12.34 18.61 -18.82
N ASP A 542 -11.90 19.25 -19.90
CA ASP A 542 -12.66 19.38 -21.13
C ASP A 542 -12.23 18.35 -22.17
N GLY A 543 -13.08 18.08 -23.15
CA GLY A 543 -12.82 17.10 -24.22
C GLY A 543 -13.55 15.78 -24.01
N GLY A 544 -13.37 14.88 -24.98
CA GLY A 544 -14.02 13.57 -24.99
C GLY A 544 -13.57 12.67 -23.83
N LYS A 545 -14.35 11.63 -23.57
CA LYS A 545 -14.00 10.59 -22.60
C LYS A 545 -13.33 9.41 -23.31
N ALA A 546 -12.57 8.60 -22.59
CA ALA A 546 -11.84 7.44 -23.08
C ALA A 546 -12.50 6.13 -22.62
N SER A 547 -12.49 5.10 -23.49
CA SER A 547 -13.26 3.87 -23.30
C SER A 547 -12.46 2.57 -23.22
N LEU A 548 -11.18 2.52 -23.63
CA LEU A 548 -10.46 1.25 -23.75
C LEU A 548 -10.35 0.50 -22.42
N PHE A 549 -10.28 1.20 -21.29
CA PHE A 549 -10.24 0.53 -19.99
C PHE A 549 -11.57 -0.16 -19.65
N LYS A 550 -12.70 0.50 -19.95
CA LYS A 550 -14.05 -0.07 -19.82
C LYS A 550 -14.23 -1.28 -20.72
N GLU A 551 -13.83 -1.17 -21.98
CA GLU A 551 -13.92 -2.26 -22.96
C GLU A 551 -13.05 -3.46 -22.54
N LYS A 552 -11.79 -3.21 -22.17
CA LYS A 552 -10.87 -4.26 -21.75
C LYS A 552 -11.31 -4.98 -20.48
N ILE A 553 -11.92 -4.28 -19.52
CA ILE A 553 -12.48 -4.92 -18.32
C ILE A 553 -13.66 -5.83 -18.67
N LYS A 554 -14.55 -5.43 -19.59
CA LYS A 554 -15.64 -6.30 -20.05
C LYS A 554 -15.11 -7.57 -20.71
N GLU A 555 -14.14 -7.42 -21.61
CA GLU A 555 -13.46 -8.56 -22.27
C GLU A 555 -12.86 -9.53 -21.25
N ILE A 556 -12.09 -9.02 -20.27
CA ILE A 556 -11.48 -9.86 -19.23
C ILE A 556 -12.54 -10.55 -18.36
N TYR A 557 -13.64 -9.85 -18.05
CA TYR A 557 -14.74 -10.41 -17.28
C TYR A 557 -15.41 -11.57 -18.02
N ASP A 558 -15.66 -11.42 -19.31
CA ASP A 558 -16.29 -12.45 -20.14
C ASP A 558 -15.38 -13.68 -20.30
N ILE A 559 -14.08 -13.46 -20.53
CA ILE A 559 -13.09 -14.55 -20.56
C ILE A 559 -13.08 -15.28 -19.21
N ARG A 560 -13.05 -14.56 -18.09
CA ARG A 560 -13.10 -15.17 -16.75
C ARG A 560 -14.37 -15.99 -16.56
N LYS A 561 -15.53 -15.49 -17.00
CA LYS A 561 -16.81 -16.19 -16.90
C LYS A 561 -16.77 -17.52 -17.66
N GLN A 562 -16.20 -17.51 -18.88
CA GLN A 562 -15.96 -18.73 -19.66
C GLN A 562 -15.02 -19.69 -18.91
N LYS A 563 -13.87 -19.21 -18.43
CA LYS A 563 -12.91 -20.05 -17.68
C LYS A 563 -13.50 -20.67 -16.41
N LYS A 564 -14.35 -19.93 -15.70
CA LYS A 564 -15.05 -20.45 -14.52
C LYS A 564 -16.02 -21.57 -14.90
N ALA A 565 -16.75 -21.44 -16.01
CA ALA A 565 -17.65 -22.46 -16.52
C ALA A 565 -16.90 -23.72 -17.01
N GLU A 566 -15.73 -23.55 -17.63
CA GLU A 566 -14.82 -24.62 -18.04
C GLU A 566 -14.09 -25.28 -16.86
N HIS A 567 -14.29 -24.79 -15.63
CA HIS A 567 -13.51 -25.18 -14.46
C HIS A 567 -11.98 -25.04 -14.67
N ASP A 568 -11.54 -24.07 -15.47
CA ASP A 568 -10.13 -23.78 -15.74
C ASP A 568 -9.53 -22.92 -14.61
N PRO A 569 -8.39 -23.29 -14.01
CA PRO A 569 -7.76 -22.53 -12.93
C PRO A 569 -7.34 -21.10 -13.34
N SER A 570 -7.28 -20.78 -14.64
CA SER A 570 -6.92 -19.44 -15.15
C SER A 570 -7.94 -18.34 -14.83
N GLU A 571 -9.17 -18.69 -14.44
CA GLU A 571 -10.15 -17.69 -13.97
C GLU A 571 -9.58 -16.81 -12.84
N VAL A 572 -8.74 -17.41 -12.00
CA VAL A 572 -8.08 -16.77 -10.87
C VAL A 572 -7.20 -15.60 -11.31
N ILE A 573 -6.46 -15.74 -12.41
CA ILE A 573 -5.57 -14.68 -12.91
C ILE A 573 -6.37 -13.46 -13.33
N PHE A 574 -7.46 -13.70 -14.06
CA PHE A 574 -8.35 -12.62 -14.51
C PHE A 574 -9.03 -11.94 -13.30
N LYS A 575 -9.47 -12.72 -12.29
CA LYS A 575 -9.99 -12.19 -11.02
C LYS A 575 -8.97 -11.27 -10.35
N LEU A 576 -7.74 -11.74 -10.20
CA LEU A 576 -6.66 -11.04 -9.51
C LEU A 576 -6.30 -9.73 -10.21
N ILE A 577 -6.17 -9.72 -11.54
CA ILE A 577 -5.78 -8.52 -12.29
C ILE A 577 -6.87 -7.46 -12.29
N MET A 578 -8.14 -7.84 -12.51
CA MET A 578 -9.26 -6.90 -12.48
C MET A 578 -9.35 -6.12 -11.16
N ASN A 579 -9.17 -6.80 -10.03
CA ASN A 579 -9.30 -6.19 -8.71
C ASN A 579 -8.05 -5.42 -8.25
N SER A 580 -6.90 -5.63 -8.88
CA SER A 580 -5.61 -5.12 -8.37
C SER A 580 -5.10 -3.82 -9.01
N CYS A 581 -5.75 -3.33 -10.08
CA CYS A 581 -5.27 -2.15 -10.81
C CYS A 581 -5.57 -0.84 -10.08
N TYR A 582 -6.81 -0.64 -9.62
CA TYR A 582 -7.27 0.66 -9.12
C TYR A 582 -6.45 1.18 -7.93
N GLY A 583 -5.95 0.29 -7.07
CA GLY A 583 -5.11 0.68 -5.92
C GLY A 583 -3.80 1.36 -6.34
N LYS A 584 -3.29 1.08 -7.55
CA LYS A 584 -2.11 1.74 -8.11
C LYS A 584 -2.41 3.13 -8.68
N THR A 585 -3.60 3.35 -9.20
CA THR A 585 -3.98 4.67 -9.72
C THR A 585 -4.14 5.70 -8.60
N ILE A 586 -4.44 5.28 -7.36
CA ILE A 586 -4.49 6.17 -6.17
C ILE A 586 -3.32 5.92 -5.20
N GLN A 587 -2.21 5.37 -5.69
CA GLN A 587 -1.06 5.09 -4.83
C GLN A 587 -0.56 6.40 -4.18
N LYS A 588 -0.37 6.36 -2.86
CA LYS A 588 0.27 7.46 -2.14
C LYS A 588 1.78 7.47 -2.44
N PRO A 589 2.40 8.65 -2.59
CA PRO A 589 3.84 8.71 -2.75
C PRO A 589 4.54 8.19 -1.50
N ILE A 590 5.76 7.69 -1.69
CA ILE A 590 6.59 7.18 -0.61
C ILE A 590 7.16 8.37 0.14
N MET A 591 6.82 8.50 1.43
CA MET A 591 7.32 9.55 2.32
C MET A 591 8.71 9.22 2.89
N GLU A 592 9.00 7.94 3.08
CA GLU A 592 10.16 7.47 3.82
C GLU A 592 11.01 6.54 2.95
N GLU A 593 12.34 6.66 3.04
CA GLU A 593 13.26 5.78 2.34
C GLU A 593 14.27 5.15 3.29
N ASN A 594 14.75 3.94 2.94
CA ASN A 594 15.78 3.25 3.71
C ASN A 594 17.13 3.45 3.02
N LYS A 595 18.12 3.97 3.75
CA LYS A 595 19.52 4.06 3.31
C LYS A 595 20.34 2.99 4.03
N LEU A 596 21.13 2.24 3.27
CA LEU A 596 21.96 1.14 3.77
C LEU A 596 23.44 1.52 3.71
N PHE A 597 24.15 1.31 4.81
CA PHE A 597 25.57 1.64 4.93
C PHE A 597 26.36 0.45 5.45
N ARG A 598 27.47 0.10 4.78
CA ARG A 598 28.34 -1.02 5.18
C ARG A 598 29.27 -0.72 6.36
N THR A 599 29.36 0.53 6.80
CA THR A 599 30.21 0.86 7.94
C THR A 599 29.60 1.97 8.78
N LYS A 600 29.82 1.90 10.09
CA LYS A 600 29.46 2.95 11.04
C LYS A 600 30.04 4.31 10.63
N ARG A 601 31.25 4.36 10.09
CA ARG A 601 31.89 5.62 9.63
C ARG A 601 31.09 6.30 8.52
N LYS A 602 30.73 5.54 7.47
CA LYS A 602 29.94 6.08 6.34
C LYS A 602 28.55 6.49 6.80
N MET A 603 27.92 5.66 7.62
CA MET A 603 26.63 5.95 8.24
C MET A 603 26.70 7.26 9.03
N LEU A 604 27.63 7.41 9.99
CA LEU A 604 27.74 8.61 10.82
C LEU A 604 28.07 9.87 10.00
N SER A 605 28.87 9.73 8.95
CA SER A 605 29.13 10.85 8.04
C SER A 605 27.88 11.30 7.30
N TYR A 606 27.03 10.37 6.87
CA TYR A 606 25.73 10.70 6.29
C TYR A 606 24.82 11.29 7.37
N TRP A 607 24.82 10.71 8.57
CA TRP A 607 23.96 11.13 9.67
C TRP A 607 24.17 12.60 10.01
N LYS A 608 25.43 13.00 10.23
CA LYS A 608 25.81 14.38 10.56
C LYS A 608 25.39 15.40 9.50
N ARG A 609 25.32 14.99 8.23
CA ARG A 609 24.97 15.87 7.10
C ARG A 609 23.46 16.02 6.89
N ASN A 610 22.66 15.08 7.39
CA ASN A 610 21.22 14.98 7.11
C ASN A 610 20.41 14.85 8.41
N LEU A 611 20.85 15.47 9.50
CA LEU A 611 20.30 15.26 10.85
C LEU A 611 18.78 15.47 10.90
N GLU A 612 18.27 16.54 10.28
CA GLU A 612 16.85 16.90 10.23
C GLU A 612 15.97 15.92 9.44
N ASP A 613 16.60 15.12 8.58
CA ASP A 613 15.93 14.19 7.68
C ASP A 613 15.93 12.75 8.19
N ILE A 614 16.66 12.47 9.27
CA ILE A 614 16.78 11.11 9.81
C ILE A 614 15.68 10.86 10.83
N LEU A 615 14.88 9.82 10.57
CA LEU A 615 13.77 9.41 11.43
C LEU A 615 14.23 8.37 12.46
N SER A 616 15.07 7.42 12.03
CA SER A 616 15.63 6.38 12.89
C SER A 616 16.82 5.71 12.22
N GLY A 617 17.67 5.04 13.00
CA GLY A 617 18.66 4.14 12.42
C GLY A 617 19.10 3.06 13.39
N GLU A 618 19.37 1.88 12.85
CA GLU A 618 19.80 0.70 13.61
C GLU A 618 20.88 -0.06 12.85
N GLN A 619 21.71 -0.79 13.59
CA GLN A 619 22.59 -1.80 13.02
C GLN A 619 21.77 -3.08 12.80
N ILE A 620 21.88 -3.69 11.63
CA ILE A 620 21.29 -5.01 11.39
C ILE A 620 22.05 -6.01 12.25
N TYR A 621 21.30 -6.82 13.01
CA TYR A 621 21.86 -7.79 13.96
C TYR A 621 22.90 -8.69 13.28
N ASP A 622 24.01 -8.92 13.98
CA ASP A 622 25.12 -9.78 13.53
C ASP A 622 25.70 -9.35 12.15
N SER A 623 25.86 -8.03 11.93
CA SER A 623 26.44 -7.48 10.71
C SER A 623 27.11 -6.12 10.92
N ASP A 624 27.90 -5.64 9.94
CA ASP A 624 28.44 -4.28 9.88
C ASP A 624 27.49 -3.26 9.22
N ILE A 625 26.28 -3.71 8.85
CA ILE A 625 25.34 -2.97 8.03
C ILE A 625 24.42 -2.13 8.91
N TRP A 626 24.30 -0.86 8.56
CA TRP A 626 23.38 0.08 9.19
C TRP A 626 22.24 0.42 8.25
N ILE A 627 21.02 0.42 8.76
CA ILE A 627 19.82 0.86 8.06
C ILE A 627 19.32 2.16 8.69
N LEU A 628 19.28 3.24 7.91
CA LEU A 628 18.68 4.51 8.30
C LEU A 628 17.33 4.66 7.59
N ASN A 629 16.29 5.00 8.33
CA ASN A 629 15.04 5.49 7.77
C ASN A 629 15.10 7.03 7.72
N VAL A 630 14.89 7.59 6.54
CA VAL A 630 15.01 9.03 6.29
C VAL A 630 13.80 9.59 5.52
N LYS A 631 13.53 10.87 5.71
CA LYS A 631 12.51 11.65 5.00
C LYS A 631 12.85 11.75 3.51
N LYS A 632 11.89 11.44 2.64
CA LYS A 632 12.00 11.70 1.21
C LYS A 632 11.72 13.19 0.95
N GLN A 633 12.71 13.89 0.40
CA GLN A 633 12.63 15.32 0.12
C GLN A 633 11.91 15.61 -1.21
N LEU A 634 12.35 14.97 -2.30
CA LEU A 634 11.88 15.27 -3.65
C LEU A 634 10.65 14.42 -4.04
N ASP A 635 9.65 15.10 -4.60
CA ASP A 635 8.47 14.48 -5.17
C ASP A 635 8.59 14.29 -6.69
N GLU A 636 9.08 13.13 -7.08
CA GLU A 636 9.15 12.69 -8.48
C GLU A 636 7.99 11.74 -8.84
N PHE A 637 7.00 11.59 -7.95
CA PHE A 637 6.00 10.54 -8.07
C PHE A 637 4.79 11.01 -8.89
N PHE A 638 4.64 10.48 -10.10
CA PHE A 638 3.45 10.70 -10.91
C PHE A 638 2.45 9.57 -10.71
N VAL A 639 1.16 9.91 -10.74
CA VAL A 639 0.08 8.93 -10.63
C VAL A 639 -1.21 9.41 -11.31
N PRO A 640 -1.96 8.55 -12.01
CA PRO A 640 -3.22 8.92 -12.64
C PRO A 640 -4.40 8.81 -11.66
N ASN A 641 -4.36 9.56 -10.55
CA ASN A 641 -5.31 9.41 -9.44
C ASN A 641 -6.76 9.78 -9.75
N ILE A 642 -7.02 10.55 -10.82
CA ILE A 642 -8.38 10.76 -11.30
C ILE A 642 -9.08 9.44 -11.67
N ILE A 643 -8.35 8.47 -12.22
CA ILE A 643 -8.91 7.16 -12.60
C ILE A 643 -9.46 6.46 -11.36
N GLY A 644 -8.67 6.37 -10.29
CA GLY A 644 -9.12 5.69 -9.07
C GLY A 644 -10.19 6.47 -8.29
N VAL A 645 -10.16 7.81 -8.33
CA VAL A 645 -11.24 8.65 -7.79
C VAL A 645 -12.57 8.31 -8.47
N LEU A 646 -12.62 8.33 -9.80
CA LEU A 646 -13.85 8.08 -10.55
C LEU A 646 -14.35 6.64 -10.38
N ILE A 647 -13.47 5.64 -10.30
CA ILE A 647 -13.86 4.25 -9.97
C ILE A 647 -14.49 4.18 -8.58
N LEU A 648 -13.91 4.87 -7.60
CA LEU A 648 -14.43 4.90 -6.24
C LEU A 648 -15.79 5.62 -6.16
N SER A 649 -16.01 6.65 -6.96
CA SER A 649 -17.30 7.36 -6.98
C SER A 649 -18.36 6.59 -7.74
N MET A 650 -18.02 5.99 -8.88
CA MET A 650 -18.94 5.13 -9.65
C MET A 650 -19.32 3.85 -8.89
N SER A 651 -18.39 3.23 -8.16
CA SER A 651 -18.73 2.09 -7.29
C SER A 651 -19.70 2.47 -6.17
N LYS A 652 -19.54 3.66 -5.57
CA LYS A 652 -20.52 4.17 -4.60
C LYS A 652 -21.87 4.46 -5.26
N ARG A 653 -21.89 5.04 -6.47
CA ARG A 653 -23.14 5.28 -7.21
C ARG A 653 -23.93 3.98 -7.43
N ILE A 654 -23.27 2.90 -7.84
CA ILE A 654 -23.90 1.58 -7.99
C ILE A 654 -24.58 1.13 -6.68
N MET A 655 -23.86 1.23 -5.56
CA MET A 655 -24.43 0.88 -4.25
C MET A 655 -25.51 1.86 -3.78
N ASN A 656 -25.37 3.15 -4.08
CA ASN A 656 -26.33 4.20 -3.72
C ASN A 656 -27.65 4.01 -4.46
N GLU A 657 -27.62 3.64 -5.74
CA GLU A 657 -28.81 3.30 -6.53
C GLU A 657 -29.62 2.18 -5.87
N LEU A 658 -28.95 1.14 -5.37
CA LEU A 658 -29.57 0.05 -4.63
C LEU A 658 -30.09 0.50 -3.25
N ILE A 659 -29.22 1.09 -2.42
CA ILE A 659 -29.51 1.42 -1.03
C ILE A 659 -30.61 2.45 -0.89
N TYR A 660 -30.59 3.50 -1.72
CA TYR A 660 -31.64 4.52 -1.65
C TYR A 660 -32.93 4.08 -2.30
N LEU A 661 -32.89 3.13 -3.25
CA LEU A 661 -34.10 2.45 -3.68
C LEU A 661 -34.70 1.61 -2.54
N CYS A 662 -33.88 0.90 -1.75
CA CYS A 662 -34.34 0.22 -0.55
C CYS A 662 -35.01 1.21 0.42
N GLU A 663 -34.32 2.29 0.80
CA GLU A 663 -34.87 3.29 1.73
C GLU A 663 -36.16 3.92 1.20
N ASP A 664 -36.21 4.33 -0.07
CA ASP A 664 -37.39 4.94 -0.69
C ASP A 664 -38.59 3.96 -0.77
N ASN A 665 -38.35 2.64 -0.70
CA ASN A 665 -39.37 1.57 -0.68
C ASN A 665 -39.62 0.97 0.71
N ASN A 666 -39.14 1.62 1.77
CA ASN A 666 -39.24 1.15 3.16
C ASN A 666 -38.58 -0.22 3.42
N ILE A 667 -37.57 -0.58 2.64
CA ILE A 667 -36.71 -1.75 2.87
C ILE A 667 -35.53 -1.29 3.72
N TYR A 668 -35.39 -1.85 4.92
CA TYR A 668 -34.32 -1.47 5.82
C TYR A 668 -32.98 -2.09 5.41
N VAL A 669 -31.93 -1.28 5.33
CA VAL A 669 -30.56 -1.74 5.13
C VAL A 669 -29.86 -1.73 6.49
N TYR A 670 -29.54 -2.91 7.02
CA TYR A 670 -28.98 -3.05 8.37
C TYR A 670 -27.48 -2.77 8.42
N TYR A 671 -26.76 -3.14 7.35
CA TYR A 671 -25.32 -3.03 7.27
C TYR A 671 -24.86 -2.92 5.82
N GLN A 672 -23.73 -2.26 5.60
CA GLN A 672 -23.00 -2.26 4.34
C GLN A 672 -21.51 -2.46 4.61
N ASP A 673 -20.86 -3.34 3.86
CA ASP A 673 -19.39 -3.38 3.73
C ASP A 673 -18.96 -3.28 2.27
N THR A 674 -18.71 -2.07 1.80
CA THR A 674 -18.23 -1.77 0.45
C THR A 674 -19.23 -2.16 -0.65
N ASP A 675 -19.29 -3.44 -1.01
CA ASP A 675 -20.02 -4.05 -2.12
C ASP A 675 -21.26 -4.86 -1.72
N SER A 676 -21.43 -5.13 -0.43
CA SER A 676 -22.58 -5.89 0.05
C SER A 676 -23.50 -5.11 0.99
N ILE A 677 -24.77 -5.51 1.06
CA ILE A 677 -25.77 -5.01 2.01
C ILE A 677 -26.59 -6.12 2.67
N HIS A 678 -26.91 -5.94 3.95
CA HIS A 678 -27.82 -6.84 4.68
C HIS A 678 -29.24 -6.31 4.66
N ILE A 679 -30.17 -7.07 4.09
CA ILE A 679 -31.61 -6.76 3.98
C ILE A 679 -32.48 -7.99 4.27
N GLU A 680 -33.76 -7.77 4.54
CA GLU A 680 -34.74 -8.85 4.74
C GLU A 680 -34.98 -9.63 3.43
N LYS A 681 -34.91 -10.96 3.51
CA LYS A 681 -35.01 -11.88 2.37
C LYS A 681 -36.34 -11.75 1.63
N ASP A 682 -37.44 -11.60 2.37
CA ASP A 682 -38.80 -11.46 1.84
C ASP A 682 -38.98 -10.17 1.01
N LYS A 683 -38.11 -9.17 1.18
CA LYS A 683 -38.14 -7.90 0.42
C LYS A 683 -37.42 -7.97 -0.92
N LEU A 684 -36.68 -9.05 -1.22
CA LEU A 684 -35.93 -9.18 -2.47
C LEU A 684 -36.82 -9.08 -3.71
N ALA A 685 -38.00 -9.70 -3.71
CA ALA A 685 -38.92 -9.65 -4.85
C ALA A 685 -39.37 -8.21 -5.15
N GLN A 686 -39.81 -7.48 -4.11
CA GLN A 686 -40.19 -6.07 -4.21
C GLN A 686 -39.02 -5.21 -4.72
N LEU A 687 -37.81 -5.46 -4.23
CA LEU A 687 -36.63 -4.71 -4.63
C LEU A 687 -36.27 -4.93 -6.10
N ARG A 688 -36.33 -6.18 -6.58
CA ARG A 688 -36.09 -6.53 -7.99
C ARG A 688 -37.03 -5.79 -8.92
N ASP A 689 -38.33 -5.83 -8.63
CA ASP A 689 -39.35 -5.16 -9.44
C ASP A 689 -39.15 -3.64 -9.45
N SER A 690 -38.90 -3.06 -8.28
CA SER A 690 -38.69 -1.62 -8.13
C SER A 690 -37.42 -1.17 -8.87
N TYR A 691 -36.36 -1.99 -8.85
CA TYR A 691 -35.10 -1.69 -9.51
C TYR A 691 -35.27 -1.75 -11.04
N TYR A 692 -35.97 -2.78 -11.54
CA TYR A 692 -36.28 -2.89 -12.97
C TYR A 692 -37.12 -1.70 -13.44
N ARG A 693 -38.19 -1.32 -12.72
CA ARG A 693 -39.03 -0.17 -13.08
C ARG A 693 -38.26 1.16 -13.10
N LYS A 694 -37.35 1.37 -12.14
CA LYS A 694 -36.62 2.65 -12.00
C LYS A 694 -35.45 2.76 -12.96
N TYR A 695 -34.74 1.66 -13.21
CA TYR A 695 -33.45 1.69 -13.92
C TYR A 695 -33.43 0.88 -15.21
N ASN A 696 -34.51 0.15 -15.54
CA ASN A 696 -34.60 -0.76 -16.68
C ASN A 696 -33.41 -1.74 -16.77
N ARG A 697 -33.02 -2.29 -15.61
CA ARG A 697 -31.90 -3.23 -15.45
C ARG A 697 -32.32 -4.37 -14.53
N GLU A 698 -31.85 -5.57 -14.83
CA GLU A 698 -32.01 -6.72 -13.94
C GLU A 698 -31.10 -6.56 -12.71
N LEU A 699 -31.68 -6.73 -11.51
CA LEU A 699 -30.94 -6.58 -10.26
C LEU A 699 -30.15 -7.84 -9.89
N VAL A 700 -30.77 -9.02 -10.00
CA VAL A 700 -30.21 -10.29 -9.51
C VAL A 700 -29.62 -11.09 -10.66
N GLY A 701 -28.40 -11.58 -10.49
CA GLY A 701 -27.75 -12.49 -11.43
C GLY A 701 -26.22 -12.47 -11.35
N ASN A 702 -25.57 -13.14 -12.29
CA ASN A 702 -24.11 -13.34 -12.30
C ASN A 702 -23.36 -12.43 -13.28
N ASN A 703 -24.06 -11.49 -13.94
CA ASN A 703 -23.45 -10.57 -14.89
C ASN A 703 -22.92 -9.32 -14.19
N ILE A 704 -22.07 -8.59 -14.90
CA ILE A 704 -21.50 -7.33 -14.43
C ILE A 704 -22.61 -6.32 -14.11
N GLY A 705 -22.51 -5.64 -12.96
CA GLY A 705 -23.53 -4.71 -12.48
C GLY A 705 -24.78 -5.33 -11.85
N GLN A 706 -24.85 -6.67 -11.75
CA GLN A 706 -25.89 -7.38 -10.99
C GLN A 706 -25.40 -7.71 -9.57
N PHE A 707 -26.30 -8.29 -8.77
CA PHE A 707 -26.08 -8.67 -7.39
C PHE A 707 -26.52 -10.12 -7.14
N HIS A 708 -25.92 -10.77 -6.15
CA HIS A 708 -26.33 -12.09 -5.66
C HIS A 708 -26.13 -12.20 -4.14
N SER A 709 -26.65 -13.24 -3.50
CA SER A 709 -26.31 -13.47 -2.10
C SER A 709 -24.86 -13.96 -1.97
N ASP A 710 -24.06 -13.38 -1.07
CA ASP A 710 -22.67 -13.80 -0.78
C ASP A 710 -22.56 -14.69 0.46
N PHE A 711 -23.68 -15.14 1.03
CA PHE A 711 -23.60 -16.10 2.12
C PHE A 711 -23.00 -17.43 1.65
N PRO A 712 -22.09 -18.02 2.44
CA PRO A 712 -21.54 -19.33 2.13
C PRO A 712 -22.66 -20.38 2.17
N SER A 713 -22.58 -21.37 1.30
CA SER A 713 -23.53 -22.47 1.33
C SER A 713 -23.44 -23.26 2.64
N VAL A 714 -24.59 -23.67 3.17
CA VAL A 714 -24.67 -24.55 4.34
C VAL A 714 -24.98 -25.95 3.83
N ASN A 715 -24.05 -26.89 4.08
CA ASN A 715 -24.09 -28.25 3.55
C ASN A 715 -24.31 -28.33 2.02
N GLY A 716 -23.70 -27.39 1.29
CA GLY A 716 -23.78 -27.33 -0.18
C GLY A 716 -25.04 -26.68 -0.74
N LYS A 717 -25.96 -26.20 0.11
CA LYS A 717 -27.20 -25.54 -0.28
C LYS A 717 -27.15 -24.02 -0.07
N GLU A 718 -27.96 -23.28 -0.83
CA GLU A 718 -28.12 -21.84 -0.65
C GLU A 718 -28.61 -21.55 0.78
N SER A 719 -28.06 -20.49 1.38
CA SER A 719 -28.28 -20.17 2.77
C SER A 719 -28.76 -18.72 2.96
N TRP A 720 -29.42 -18.49 4.09
CA TRP A 720 -29.82 -17.17 4.56
C TRP A 720 -29.63 -17.09 6.07
N SER A 721 -29.56 -15.90 6.63
CA SER A 721 -29.46 -15.75 8.07
C SER A 721 -30.83 -15.73 8.72
N ILE A 722 -31.02 -16.40 9.86
CA ILE A 722 -32.22 -16.31 10.72
C ILE A 722 -32.03 -15.36 11.90
N LYS A 723 -30.77 -15.01 12.21
CA LYS A 723 -30.41 -14.06 13.25
C LYS A 723 -29.09 -13.37 12.91
N SER A 724 -29.12 -12.04 12.87
CA SER A 724 -27.93 -11.21 12.62
C SER A 724 -27.68 -10.24 13.77
N ILE A 725 -26.43 -10.14 14.24
CA ILE A 725 -25.99 -9.20 15.28
C ILE A 725 -24.88 -8.32 14.71
N PHE A 726 -25.18 -7.04 14.46
CA PHE A 726 -24.25 -6.04 13.95
C PHE A 726 -23.77 -5.13 15.09
N LEU A 727 -22.50 -5.27 15.46
CA LEU A 727 -21.89 -4.55 16.57
C LEU A 727 -21.19 -3.27 16.13
N GLY A 728 -20.59 -3.29 14.94
CA GLY A 728 -19.80 -2.19 14.42
C GLY A 728 -19.19 -2.51 13.06
N LYS A 729 -18.43 -1.57 12.51
CA LYS A 729 -17.79 -1.72 11.20
C LYS A 729 -16.93 -3.01 11.17
N LYS A 730 -17.22 -3.92 10.25
CA LYS A 730 -16.55 -5.23 10.09
C LYS A 730 -16.62 -6.15 11.31
N SER A 731 -17.66 -5.98 12.14
CA SER A 731 -17.86 -6.78 13.34
C SER A 731 -19.34 -7.14 13.48
N TYR A 732 -19.69 -8.35 13.03
CA TYR A 732 -21.04 -8.88 13.01
C TYR A 732 -21.05 -10.42 13.05
N LEU A 733 -22.20 -10.98 13.40
CA LEU A 733 -22.50 -12.41 13.38
C LEU A 733 -23.77 -12.61 12.56
N ASP A 734 -23.75 -13.56 11.63
CA ASP A 734 -24.95 -14.10 10.97
C ASP A 734 -25.07 -15.58 11.32
N VAL A 735 -26.21 -15.98 11.90
CA VAL A 735 -26.59 -17.38 12.10
C VAL A 735 -27.28 -17.85 10.82
N LEU A 736 -26.62 -18.71 10.05
CA LEU A 736 -27.06 -19.15 8.74
C LEU A 736 -27.91 -20.43 8.85
N THR A 737 -28.91 -20.55 7.99
CA THR A 737 -29.70 -21.76 7.76
C THR A 737 -29.86 -22.04 6.28
N ASN A 738 -30.26 -23.26 5.94
CA ASN A 738 -30.74 -23.63 4.60
C ASN A 738 -32.20 -24.15 4.67
N GLU A 739 -32.69 -24.65 3.53
CA GLU A 739 -34.02 -25.27 3.39
C GLU A 739 -34.23 -26.54 4.23
N ASP A 740 -33.14 -27.23 4.63
CA ASP A 740 -33.20 -28.44 5.45
C ASP A 740 -33.17 -28.14 6.96
N GLY A 741 -32.95 -26.88 7.34
CA GLY A 741 -32.81 -26.45 8.74
C GLY A 741 -31.41 -26.65 9.33
N ASP A 742 -30.39 -26.92 8.50
CA ASP A 742 -29.00 -27.01 8.96
C ASP A 742 -28.48 -25.65 9.42
N ILE A 743 -27.70 -25.61 10.50
CA ILE A 743 -27.17 -24.36 11.08
C ILE A 743 -25.65 -24.24 10.88
N ASP A 744 -25.21 -23.05 10.47
CA ASP A 744 -23.79 -22.63 10.47
C ASP A 744 -23.67 -21.14 10.86
N TYR A 745 -22.45 -20.63 10.99
CA TYR A 745 -22.17 -19.26 11.46
C TYR A 745 -21.17 -18.53 10.56
N LEU A 746 -21.58 -17.36 10.09
CA LEU A 746 -20.67 -16.37 9.52
C LEU A 746 -20.23 -15.39 10.61
N ILE A 747 -19.00 -15.61 11.10
CA ILE A 747 -18.42 -14.85 12.22
C ILE A 747 -17.44 -13.80 11.68
N ARG A 748 -17.68 -12.53 11.97
CA ARG A 748 -16.79 -11.41 11.61
C ARG A 748 -16.49 -10.53 12.81
N MET A 749 -15.22 -10.27 13.08
CA MET A 749 -14.78 -9.31 14.09
C MET A 749 -13.47 -8.67 13.69
N LYS A 750 -13.43 -7.35 13.60
CA LYS A 750 -12.28 -6.64 13.03
C LYS A 750 -11.02 -6.88 13.86
N GLY A 751 -10.09 -7.64 13.29
CA GLY A 751 -8.78 -7.91 13.88
C GLY A 751 -8.79 -8.99 14.96
N ILE A 752 -9.83 -9.82 15.04
CA ILE A 752 -9.88 -11.01 15.89
C ILE A 752 -10.26 -12.21 14.98
N PRO A 753 -9.38 -13.21 14.81
CA PRO A 753 -9.66 -14.39 13.98
C PRO A 753 -10.88 -15.22 14.46
N LYS A 754 -11.56 -15.91 13.53
CA LYS A 754 -12.72 -16.78 13.81
C LYS A 754 -12.42 -17.79 14.92
N ASP A 755 -11.29 -18.48 14.83
CA ASP A 755 -10.93 -19.54 15.78
C ASP A 755 -10.71 -19.00 17.20
N VAL A 756 -10.18 -17.77 17.34
CA VAL A 756 -10.06 -17.10 18.64
C VAL A 756 -11.43 -16.80 19.23
N ILE A 757 -12.41 -16.41 18.40
CA ILE A 757 -13.77 -16.09 18.86
C ILE A 757 -14.47 -17.37 19.35
N ILE A 758 -14.41 -18.44 18.56
CA ILE A 758 -14.97 -19.75 18.92
C ILE A 758 -14.32 -20.25 20.21
N GLY A 759 -13.00 -20.14 20.30
CA GLY A 759 -12.24 -20.48 21.49
C GLY A 759 -12.70 -19.76 22.75
N VAL A 760 -12.85 -18.44 22.68
CA VAL A 760 -13.36 -17.63 23.79
C VAL A 760 -14.82 -17.93 24.11
N ALA A 761 -15.65 -18.26 23.11
CA ALA A 761 -17.02 -18.72 23.33
C ALA A 761 -17.04 -20.04 24.13
N ASN A 762 -16.20 -21.00 23.77
CA ASN A 762 -16.04 -22.25 24.52
C ASN A 762 -15.58 -22.00 25.97
N GLU A 763 -14.62 -21.09 26.17
CA GLU A 763 -14.06 -20.79 27.50
C GLU A 763 -15.04 -20.04 28.42
N LYS A 764 -15.89 -19.15 27.88
CA LYS A 764 -16.64 -18.16 28.69
C LYS A 764 -18.15 -18.15 28.47
N PHE A 765 -18.63 -18.84 27.45
CA PHE A 765 -20.04 -18.81 27.01
C PHE A 765 -20.56 -20.22 26.66
N GLU A 766 -19.96 -21.28 27.23
CA GLU A 766 -20.38 -22.68 27.00
C GLU A 766 -20.44 -23.08 25.51
N GLY A 767 -19.62 -22.44 24.68
CA GLY A 767 -19.57 -22.63 23.23
C GLY A 767 -20.60 -21.82 22.42
N ASP A 768 -21.48 -21.07 23.09
CA ASP A 768 -22.48 -20.24 22.45
C ASP A 768 -21.88 -18.93 21.92
N VAL A 769 -21.60 -18.91 20.62
CA VAL A 769 -21.11 -17.73 19.90
C VAL A 769 -22.16 -16.61 19.85
N VAL A 770 -23.46 -16.95 19.85
CA VAL A 770 -24.55 -15.96 19.85
C VAL A 770 -24.55 -15.22 21.18
N ALA A 771 -24.49 -15.94 22.31
CA ALA A 771 -24.39 -15.34 23.64
C ALA A 771 -23.18 -14.40 23.78
N LEU A 772 -22.02 -14.79 23.21
CA LEU A 772 -20.84 -13.93 23.17
C LEU A 772 -21.11 -12.61 22.43
N TYR A 773 -21.77 -12.66 21.26
CA TYR A 773 -22.10 -11.46 20.50
C TYR A 773 -23.20 -10.62 21.17
N GLU A 774 -24.17 -11.24 21.84
CA GLU A 774 -25.18 -10.53 22.64
C GLU A 774 -24.56 -9.80 23.83
N TYR A 775 -23.58 -10.42 24.49
CA TYR A 775 -22.80 -9.79 25.56
C TYR A 775 -22.08 -8.53 25.08
N LEU A 776 -21.43 -8.61 23.91
CA LEU A 776 -20.82 -7.45 23.26
C LEU A 776 -21.87 -6.42 22.81
N TYR A 777 -23.03 -6.86 22.33
CA TYR A 777 -24.13 -5.98 21.92
C TYR A 777 -24.66 -5.15 23.10
N ALA A 778 -24.78 -5.75 24.28
CA ALA A 778 -25.14 -5.08 25.53
C ALA A 778 -24.08 -4.05 26.00
N GLY A 779 -22.91 -4.01 25.36
CA GLY A 779 -21.85 -3.03 25.62
C GLY A 779 -20.85 -3.48 26.68
N TYR A 780 -20.84 -4.75 27.05
CA TYR A 780 -19.83 -5.27 27.98
C TYR A 780 -18.49 -5.50 27.26
N PRO A 781 -17.35 -5.17 27.91
CA PRO A 781 -16.04 -5.39 27.33
C PRO A 781 -15.66 -6.89 27.37
N LEU A 782 -14.94 -7.35 26.34
CA LEU A 782 -14.42 -8.72 26.28
C LEU A 782 -12.97 -8.72 25.80
N THR A 783 -12.13 -9.51 26.46
CA THR A 783 -10.72 -9.71 26.12
C THR A 783 -10.50 -11.03 25.39
N PHE A 784 -9.82 -10.96 24.26
CA PHE A 784 -9.40 -12.07 23.41
C PHE A 784 -7.88 -12.16 23.42
N ASP A 785 -7.32 -13.34 23.66
CA ASP A 785 -5.88 -13.58 23.52
C ASP A 785 -5.59 -14.26 22.20
N LEU A 786 -4.99 -13.52 21.28
CA LEU A 786 -4.75 -14.00 19.92
C LEU A 786 -3.57 -14.99 19.87
N SER A 787 -2.66 -15.00 20.85
CA SER A 787 -1.52 -15.93 20.86
C SER A 787 -1.94 -17.39 21.10
N LYS A 788 -3.10 -17.62 21.73
CA LYS A 788 -3.67 -18.97 21.96
C LYS A 788 -4.02 -19.75 20.68
N TYR A 789 -4.16 -19.08 19.55
CA TYR A 789 -4.65 -19.67 18.30
C TYR A 789 -3.67 -19.45 17.13
N GLY A 790 -2.40 -19.22 17.44
CA GLY A 790 -1.32 -19.16 16.46
C GLY A 790 -0.24 -18.15 16.81
N PRO A 791 0.98 -18.33 16.24
CA PRO A 791 2.11 -17.48 16.57
C PRO A 791 1.92 -16.06 16.03
N HIS A 792 2.30 -15.08 16.85
CA HIS A 792 2.25 -13.66 16.48
C HIS A 792 3.65 -13.06 16.48
N PHE A 793 4.18 -12.80 15.28
CA PHE A 793 5.56 -12.35 15.13
C PHE A 793 5.74 -10.84 15.36
N VAL A 794 6.71 -10.50 16.20
CA VAL A 794 7.31 -9.17 16.29
C VAL A 794 8.59 -9.16 15.48
N ILE A 795 8.71 -8.12 14.68
CA ILE A 795 9.92 -7.83 13.92
C ILE A 795 10.56 -6.63 14.61
N GLU A 796 11.77 -6.84 15.10
CA GLU A 796 12.58 -5.78 15.68
C GLU A 796 13.19 -4.89 14.59
N ARG A 797 13.60 -3.69 14.97
CA ARG A 797 14.17 -2.71 14.02
C ARG A 797 15.51 -3.17 13.42
N ASP A 798 16.25 -4.00 14.15
CA ASP A 798 17.52 -4.64 13.74
C ASP A 798 17.33 -5.94 12.93
N PHE A 799 16.08 -6.23 12.54
CA PHE A 799 15.63 -7.37 11.74
C PHE A 799 15.56 -8.71 12.49
N ARG A 800 15.82 -8.77 13.79
CA ARG A 800 15.47 -9.97 14.57
C ARG A 800 13.95 -10.18 14.58
N VAL A 801 13.56 -11.45 14.69
CA VAL A 801 12.16 -11.87 14.75
C VAL A 801 11.95 -12.67 16.03
N ARG A 802 10.81 -12.47 16.69
CA ARG A 802 10.40 -13.25 17.88
C ARG A 802 8.89 -13.45 17.90
N THR A 803 8.44 -14.42 18.69
CA THR A 803 7.02 -14.66 18.93
C THR A 803 6.56 -13.95 20.20
N LEU A 804 5.32 -13.46 20.22
CA LEU A 804 4.67 -12.95 21.44
C LEU A 804 4.10 -14.08 22.28
N ASP A 805 4.39 -14.08 23.57
CA ASP A 805 3.78 -15.02 24.52
C ASP A 805 2.29 -14.72 24.73
N GLU A 806 1.95 -13.43 24.84
CA GLU A 806 0.57 -12.95 24.98
C GLU A 806 0.27 -11.87 23.94
N PHE A 807 -0.89 -11.95 23.30
CA PHE A 807 -1.38 -10.90 22.42
C PHE A 807 -2.87 -10.62 22.67
N LYS A 808 -3.13 -9.99 23.81
CA LYS A 808 -4.48 -9.67 24.29
C LYS A 808 -5.05 -8.43 23.61
N ARG A 809 -6.31 -8.51 23.19
CA ARG A 809 -7.12 -7.40 22.69
C ARG A 809 -8.42 -7.33 23.48
N THR A 810 -8.67 -6.21 24.13
CA THR A 810 -9.96 -5.91 24.76
C THR A 810 -10.78 -5.04 23.83
N ILE A 811 -12.00 -5.48 23.53
CA ILE A 811 -12.95 -4.75 22.68
C ILE A 811 -14.22 -4.42 23.45
N LYS A 812 -14.87 -3.33 23.04
CA LYS A 812 -16.17 -2.83 23.51
C LYS A 812 -16.84 -2.07 22.37
N PHE A 813 -18.17 -2.18 22.25
CA PHE A 813 -18.95 -1.59 21.16
C PHE A 813 -20.05 -0.65 21.66
#